data_AF-A0A2U1CDA0-F1
#
_entry.id   AF-A0A2U1CDA0-F1
#
_cell.length_a   1.000
_cell.length_b   1.000
_cell.length_c   1.000
_cell.angle_alpha   90.00
_cell.angle_beta   90.00
_cell.angle_gamma   90.00
#
_symmetry.space_group_name_H-M   'P 1'
#
loop_
_entity.id
_entity.type
_entity.pdbx_description
1 polymer ?
#
loop_
_entity_poly.entity_id
_entity_poly.type
_entity_poly.pdbx_seq_one_letter_code
_entity_poly.pdbx_strand_id
1 'polypeptide(L)'
;MKRFGIRATALTLAALVGLSPMASASVALGDELHSGTVELAPGSELIRQVFWSNSKSDLRTERYITYTPGQGVYPVVVYGDKLLSKQTLSTMAQTLEAQGHRVVGGVNGDFFDMSTGNALGVLISDGTLRTTDGAHYAVGFREDGTAFIGWPSLSVTATFSGSTMRVTDVNKTRTADDGKHEGGLYLYTEDYSTTTQHTSAGYDIILTPITGQEGDTVDVDLEVTDPDGYEADGTDGSPDESAAADGESAADSQSLNEEEALAEGTREVSQVTGSLVLSDTLKVGGRVSCTVDQVLESSASIDIPAGKMVLTVNKQNNEWLLGMVKGLQPGDQVDIDVTSTDTRWNDAVTAIGGYYRIVTNGAVGPQTDNTANPRTAIGIKADGSVIFYAIDGHQSGYSVGATLTQVAQRLIELGCVDAVGLDGGGSTTIGATMPGNSSMEILNVPSGGSQRAVTNGIFLVSDLKPTGTLDHFYVTPYDSIVLSGAQVSLRATAMDQNGFTLSDSGSVAWSIRNGDGLVDVSGIFTAGSESSTTLVTASSGNAEGSASVTVVKTPDSISLSNESTGAPITSLALSPLQSVDLKASAVYKKIALTSQDTCYVWTADPSAGTVDENGVFTAAAQSGSGNLTVSAGGRSVTIPVTVSGHIQELDSFETDAGLSALASTATAAVNVETSSDLVRYGQRSVRVDYNASEGGTATVESNLVIPSGERYLGLWVYGDGSVNALTATVTDTSGAASDIVLTGLDFTGWKQVTAALPENAASIRSLNIIYSGGEKSIGTLYLDQFTTANEDLTDTTPPAVTVQVDGTKLTAYVSDNVDKSFAAAAISLTRDGEPVSFNWKAESGTLTATLPADDGRLHRVTVTAVDQSGNIGRGSADILPDALTGDPDDAAIPADQGPFVDMISHWAGLYTTYLYNMGVVQGLESVAGTVFQPDKNITRGEFALMVARWMGLDLTSYSNVELPFADASSIASWALDGMKAMYAEGIIKGSLDSGTLVVRANDSISRAEAMTILGRIQNKGYVRSELTFSDAGDVASWALPYVQSLVGQGIISGYDNQLRPNDPVKRGEVAKMLYCML
;
A
#
# COMPACT_ATOMS: atom_id res chain seq x y z
N MET A 1 0.94 -58.75 39.54
CA MET A 1 2.02 -57.75 39.65
C MET A 1 2.67 -57.36 38.30
N LYS A 2 2.09 -57.67 37.13
CA LYS A 2 2.63 -57.30 35.80
C LYS A 2 1.89 -56.17 35.05
N ARG A 3 0.86 -55.56 35.66
CA ARG A 3 0.06 -54.47 35.04
C ARG A 3 0.40 -53.05 35.53
N PHE A 4 1.32 -52.91 36.49
CA PHE A 4 1.77 -51.61 37.00
C PHE A 4 3.02 -51.05 36.30
N GLY A 5 3.75 -51.88 35.54
CA GLY A 5 4.99 -51.47 34.88
C GLY A 5 4.82 -50.69 33.57
N ILE A 6 3.69 -50.84 32.86
CA ILE A 6 3.50 -50.24 31.52
C ILE A 6 3.00 -48.78 31.62
N ARG A 7 2.25 -48.44 32.67
CA ARG A 7 1.75 -47.06 32.88
C ARG A 7 2.82 -46.10 33.40
N ALA A 8 3.82 -46.60 34.13
CA ALA A 8 4.94 -45.77 34.58
C ALA A 8 5.83 -45.36 33.40
N THR A 9 6.07 -46.26 32.45
CA THR A 9 6.94 -46.00 31.29
C THR A 9 6.32 -45.01 30.30
N ALA A 10 5.00 -45.07 30.08
CA ALA A 10 4.28 -44.10 29.23
C ALA A 10 4.21 -42.69 29.86
N LEU A 11 4.05 -42.59 31.19
CA LEU A 11 4.11 -41.29 31.88
C LEU A 11 5.52 -40.70 31.89
N THR A 12 6.58 -41.52 31.98
CA THR A 12 7.95 -41.00 31.83
C THR A 12 8.28 -40.61 30.39
N LEU A 13 7.66 -41.20 29.36
CA LEU A 13 7.88 -40.80 27.98
C LEU A 13 7.17 -39.46 27.67
N ALA A 14 5.94 -39.26 28.17
CA ALA A 14 5.25 -37.96 28.08
C ALA A 14 5.96 -36.85 28.88
N ALA A 15 6.58 -37.18 30.02
CA ALA A 15 7.40 -36.23 30.79
C ALA A 15 8.80 -35.99 30.17
N LEU A 16 9.32 -36.91 29.34
CA LEU A 16 10.59 -36.75 28.61
C LEU A 16 10.43 -36.03 27.27
N VAL A 17 9.24 -36.04 26.66
CA VAL A 17 8.92 -35.20 25.48
C VAL A 17 8.85 -33.70 25.86
N GLY A 18 8.65 -33.37 27.14
CA GLY A 18 8.74 -32.01 27.68
C GLY A 18 10.16 -31.55 28.08
N LEU A 19 11.18 -32.38 27.87
CA LEU A 19 12.60 -32.05 28.05
C LEU A 19 13.34 -32.27 26.73
N SER A 20 12.89 -31.61 25.66
CA SER A 20 13.77 -31.38 24.51
C SER A 20 14.97 -30.54 25.00
N PRO A 21 16.21 -30.98 24.75
CA PRO A 21 17.38 -30.15 25.03
C PRO A 21 17.27 -28.85 24.25
N MET A 22 17.74 -27.75 24.86
CA MET A 22 17.97 -26.43 24.26
C MET A 22 18.02 -26.46 22.72
N ALA A 23 17.11 -25.72 22.05
CA ALA A 23 17.09 -25.40 20.62
C ALA A 23 18.15 -26.18 19.81
N SER A 24 17.84 -27.42 19.45
CA SER A 24 18.76 -28.22 18.64
C SER A 24 18.62 -27.72 17.21
N ALA A 25 19.61 -26.95 16.75
CA ALA A 25 19.70 -26.55 15.35
C ALA A 25 19.60 -27.81 14.48
N SER A 26 18.72 -27.78 13.48
CA SER A 26 18.69 -28.82 12.46
C SER A 26 19.92 -28.63 11.58
N VAL A 27 20.73 -29.67 11.44
CA VAL A 27 21.86 -29.62 10.49
C VAL A 27 21.32 -29.47 9.07
N ALA A 28 20.16 -30.07 8.80
CA ALA A 28 19.50 -29.98 7.51
C ALA A 28 18.92 -28.58 7.21
N LEU A 29 18.20 -27.98 8.16
CA LEU A 29 17.36 -26.79 7.89
C LEU A 29 17.87 -25.47 8.49
N GLY A 30 18.72 -25.52 9.52
CA GLY A 30 19.26 -24.36 10.22
C GLY A 30 18.78 -24.21 11.67
N ASP A 31 18.82 -22.98 12.19
CA ASP A 31 18.47 -22.72 13.59
C ASP A 31 16.94 -22.72 13.76
N GLU A 32 16.41 -23.56 14.65
CA GLU A 32 15.00 -23.51 14.98
C GLU A 32 14.66 -22.20 15.70
N LEU A 33 13.71 -21.44 15.15
CA LEU A 33 13.19 -20.21 15.74
C LEU A 33 11.94 -20.46 16.57
N HIS A 34 11.12 -21.42 16.15
CA HIS A 34 9.85 -21.71 16.80
C HIS A 34 9.35 -23.12 16.44
N SER A 35 8.67 -23.76 17.38
CA SER A 35 7.98 -25.03 17.20
C SER A 35 6.65 -25.05 17.95
N GLY A 36 5.59 -25.50 17.28
CA GLY A 36 4.25 -25.67 17.83
C GLY A 36 3.70 -27.05 17.46
N THR A 37 2.98 -27.68 18.40
CA THR A 37 2.39 -29.01 18.24
C THR A 37 0.92 -28.99 18.60
N VAL A 38 0.11 -29.71 17.83
CA VAL A 38 -1.33 -29.86 18.03
C VAL A 38 -1.72 -31.32 17.84
N GLU A 39 -2.39 -31.91 18.83
CA GLU A 39 -3.01 -33.23 18.68
C GLU A 39 -4.28 -33.12 17.81
N LEU A 40 -4.37 -33.92 16.75
CA LEU A 40 -5.49 -33.92 15.81
C LEU A 40 -6.50 -35.03 16.10
N ALA A 41 -5.97 -36.22 16.41
CA ALA A 41 -6.69 -37.45 16.69
C ALA A 41 -5.75 -38.43 17.42
N PRO A 42 -6.25 -39.54 18.02
CA PRO A 42 -5.40 -40.55 18.64
C PRO A 42 -4.24 -40.98 17.76
N GLY A 43 -3.01 -40.82 18.27
CA GLY A 43 -1.79 -41.20 17.56
C GLY A 43 -1.43 -40.30 16.37
N SER A 44 -2.09 -39.15 16.22
CA SER A 44 -1.85 -38.18 15.16
C SER A 44 -1.70 -36.75 15.66
N GLU A 45 -0.53 -36.17 15.41
CA GLU A 45 -0.17 -34.82 15.81
C GLU A 45 0.28 -34.02 14.58
N LEU A 46 -0.11 -32.75 14.53
CA LEU A 46 0.43 -31.75 13.61
C LEU A 46 1.56 -31.00 14.31
N ILE A 47 2.69 -30.89 13.63
CA ILE A 47 3.82 -30.08 14.06
C ILE A 47 4.10 -29.01 13.01
N ARG A 48 4.31 -27.78 13.47
CA ARG A 48 4.79 -26.65 12.65
C ARG A 48 6.10 -26.14 13.23
N GLN A 49 7.13 -26.05 12.39
CA GLN A 49 8.44 -25.55 12.79
C GLN A 49 8.93 -24.47 11.82
N VAL A 50 9.53 -23.41 12.38
CA VAL A 50 10.11 -22.29 11.64
C VAL A 50 11.61 -22.26 11.91
N PHE A 51 12.42 -22.26 10.85
CA PHE A 51 13.87 -22.26 10.91
C PHE A 51 14.46 -21.03 10.23
N TRP A 52 15.62 -20.61 10.73
CA TRP A 52 16.50 -19.67 10.06
C TRP A 52 17.60 -20.41 9.29
N SER A 53 17.58 -20.28 7.97
CA SER A 53 18.63 -20.77 7.10
C SER A 53 19.84 -19.84 7.15
N ASN A 54 20.89 -20.24 7.87
CA ASN A 54 22.14 -19.48 7.90
C ASN A 54 22.79 -19.33 6.51
N SER A 55 22.66 -20.33 5.64
CA SER A 55 23.24 -20.30 4.28
C SER A 55 22.46 -19.45 3.27
N LYS A 56 21.15 -19.24 3.51
CA LYS A 56 20.30 -18.41 2.64
C LYS A 56 19.97 -17.04 3.24
N SER A 57 20.27 -16.83 4.52
CA SER A 57 19.82 -15.67 5.29
C SER A 57 18.32 -15.42 5.15
N ASP A 58 17.55 -16.51 5.27
CA ASP A 58 16.11 -16.50 5.08
C ASP A 58 15.42 -17.63 5.86
N LEU A 59 14.08 -17.59 5.90
CA LEU A 59 13.26 -18.53 6.65
C LEU A 59 13.01 -19.84 5.89
N ARG A 60 12.72 -20.90 6.65
CA ARG A 60 12.11 -22.15 6.20
C ARG A 60 10.98 -22.51 7.14
N THR A 61 9.83 -22.88 6.58
CA THR A 61 8.67 -23.32 7.37
C THR A 61 8.27 -24.72 6.94
N GLU A 62 8.40 -25.68 7.85
CA GLU A 62 7.94 -27.05 7.66
C GLU A 62 6.67 -27.32 8.46
N ARG A 63 5.88 -28.27 7.96
CA ARG A 63 4.75 -28.86 8.65
C ARG A 63 4.74 -30.35 8.41
N TYR A 64 4.43 -31.12 9.43
CA TYR A 64 4.24 -32.55 9.26
C TYR A 64 3.20 -33.11 10.22
N ILE A 65 2.56 -34.18 9.78
CA ILE A 65 1.64 -34.96 10.60
C ILE A 65 2.30 -36.28 10.95
N THR A 66 2.39 -36.60 12.24
CA THR A 66 2.76 -37.94 12.68
C THR A 66 1.53 -38.85 12.69
N TYR A 67 1.71 -40.13 12.39
CA TYR A 67 0.64 -41.12 12.38
C TYR A 67 1.13 -42.43 12.99
N THR A 68 0.43 -42.91 14.01
CA THR A 68 0.70 -44.20 14.65
C THR A 68 -0.41 -45.20 14.26
N PRO A 69 -0.09 -46.31 13.60
CA PRO A 69 -1.07 -47.33 13.24
C PRO A 69 -1.84 -47.92 14.43
N GLY A 70 -3.05 -48.41 14.17
CA GLY A 70 -3.88 -49.11 15.15
C GLY A 70 -4.59 -48.22 16.18
N GLN A 71 -4.66 -46.90 15.96
CA GLN A 71 -5.32 -45.93 16.86
C GLN A 71 -6.73 -45.50 16.40
N GLY A 72 -7.30 -46.15 15.38
CA GLY A 72 -8.61 -45.75 14.81
C GLY A 72 -8.54 -44.59 13.81
N VAL A 73 -7.33 -44.23 13.40
CA VAL A 73 -7.00 -43.40 12.25
C VAL A 73 -6.35 -44.33 11.22
N TYR A 74 -6.62 -44.15 9.93
CA TYR A 74 -6.02 -44.95 8.86
C TYR A 74 -5.87 -44.14 7.56
N PRO A 75 -4.92 -44.50 6.68
CA PRO A 75 -4.66 -43.79 5.45
C PRO A 75 -5.62 -44.21 4.33
N VAL A 76 -6.02 -43.26 3.50
CA VAL A 76 -6.81 -43.45 2.29
C VAL A 76 -6.23 -42.58 1.17
N VAL A 77 -6.28 -43.10 -0.04
CA VAL A 77 -5.87 -42.36 -1.25
C VAL A 77 -7.10 -41.90 -1.99
N VAL A 78 -7.08 -40.66 -2.45
CA VAL A 78 -8.18 -40.01 -3.16
C VAL A 78 -7.68 -39.49 -4.49
N TYR A 79 -8.48 -39.72 -5.52
CA TYR A 79 -8.35 -39.11 -6.85
C TYR A 79 -9.72 -38.53 -7.23
N GLY A 80 -9.81 -37.78 -8.33
CA GLY A 80 -11.10 -37.24 -8.77
C GLY A 80 -12.05 -38.31 -9.31
N ASP A 81 -13.18 -37.91 -9.90
CA ASP A 81 -14.20 -38.83 -10.46
C ASP A 81 -13.62 -39.82 -11.49
N LYS A 82 -12.48 -39.47 -12.08
CA LYS A 82 -11.64 -40.28 -12.97
C LYS A 82 -10.17 -40.01 -12.65
N LEU A 83 -9.28 -40.96 -12.95
CA LEU A 83 -7.83 -40.87 -12.70
C LEU A 83 -7.16 -39.70 -13.42
N LEU A 84 -7.70 -39.25 -14.56
CA LEU A 84 -7.20 -38.06 -15.26
C LEU A 84 -7.72 -36.73 -14.68
N SER A 85 -8.66 -36.78 -13.74
CA SER A 85 -9.25 -35.59 -13.15
C SER A 85 -8.28 -34.96 -12.17
N LYS A 86 -8.01 -33.66 -12.34
CA LYS A 86 -7.20 -32.89 -11.40
C LYS A 86 -8.11 -32.16 -10.42
N GLN A 87 -7.85 -32.32 -9.14
CA GLN A 87 -8.59 -31.66 -8.06
C GLN A 87 -7.64 -31.11 -7.00
N THR A 88 -8.09 -30.11 -6.26
CA THR A 88 -7.30 -29.58 -5.15
C THR A 88 -7.37 -30.50 -3.93
N LEU A 89 -6.39 -30.43 -3.03
CA LEU A 89 -6.39 -31.23 -1.80
C LEU A 89 -7.63 -30.95 -0.95
N SER A 90 -8.10 -29.70 -0.89
CA SER A 90 -9.36 -29.36 -0.20
C SER A 90 -10.58 -30.03 -0.83
N THR A 91 -10.65 -30.11 -2.16
CA THR A 91 -11.76 -30.78 -2.86
C THR A 91 -11.78 -32.28 -2.54
N MET A 92 -10.62 -32.92 -2.53
CA MET A 92 -10.49 -34.33 -2.16
C MET A 92 -10.91 -34.59 -0.71
N ALA A 93 -10.52 -33.71 0.22
CA ALA A 93 -10.96 -33.79 1.62
C ALA A 93 -12.49 -33.67 1.74
N GLN A 94 -13.11 -32.72 1.02
CA GLN A 94 -14.57 -32.55 0.99
C GLN A 94 -15.29 -33.80 0.46
N THR A 95 -14.71 -34.50 -0.51
CA THR A 95 -15.24 -35.78 -1.00
C THR A 95 -15.27 -36.83 0.12
N LEU A 96 -14.18 -36.98 0.89
CA LEU A 96 -14.13 -37.89 2.03
C LEU A 96 -15.14 -37.50 3.13
N GLU A 97 -15.24 -36.21 3.44
CA GLU A 97 -16.21 -35.68 4.41
C GLU A 97 -17.66 -35.95 3.97
N ALA A 98 -17.96 -35.80 2.68
CA ALA A 98 -19.28 -36.11 2.11
C ALA A 98 -19.59 -37.61 2.14
N GLN A 99 -18.57 -38.46 2.09
CA GLN A 99 -18.70 -39.92 2.28
C GLN A 99 -18.89 -40.31 3.76
N GLY A 100 -18.79 -39.35 4.69
CA GLY A 100 -19.01 -39.56 6.12
C GLY A 100 -17.75 -39.85 6.93
N HIS A 101 -16.57 -39.81 6.30
CA HIS A 101 -15.30 -39.90 7.00
C HIS A 101 -14.95 -38.58 7.68
N ARG A 102 -14.30 -38.64 8.85
CA ARG A 102 -13.64 -37.46 9.42
C ARG A 102 -12.21 -37.41 8.89
N VAL A 103 -11.90 -36.41 8.07
CA VAL A 103 -10.53 -36.14 7.65
C VAL A 103 -9.73 -35.62 8.85
N VAL A 104 -8.63 -36.30 9.19
CA VAL A 104 -7.68 -35.87 10.22
C VAL A 104 -6.66 -34.92 9.60
N GLY A 105 -6.10 -35.30 8.46
CA GLY A 105 -5.25 -34.46 7.62
C GLY A 105 -4.71 -35.20 6.41
N GLY A 106 -3.92 -34.55 5.58
CA GLY A 106 -3.42 -35.15 4.35
C GLY A 106 -2.44 -34.27 3.60
N VAL A 107 -1.81 -34.86 2.58
CA VAL A 107 -0.85 -34.21 1.68
C VAL A 107 -1.16 -34.54 0.22
N ASN A 108 -0.64 -33.73 -0.70
CA ASN A 108 -0.67 -34.08 -2.13
C ASN A 108 0.09 -35.39 -2.40
N GLY A 109 -0.25 -36.02 -3.52
CA GLY A 109 0.23 -37.35 -3.87
C GLY A 109 1.33 -37.39 -4.92
N ASP A 110 1.13 -38.30 -5.86
CA ASP A 110 2.09 -38.74 -6.87
C ASP A 110 2.45 -37.66 -7.89
N PHE A 111 3.56 -37.88 -8.59
CA PHE A 111 3.92 -37.13 -9.80
C PHE A 111 2.92 -37.45 -10.91
N PHE A 112 2.70 -36.46 -11.78
CA PHE A 112 1.76 -36.62 -12.88
C PHE A 112 2.12 -35.75 -14.08
N ASP A 113 1.68 -36.20 -15.26
CA ASP A 113 1.72 -35.38 -16.46
C ASP A 113 0.68 -34.25 -16.32
N MET A 114 1.16 -33.01 -16.21
CA MET A 114 0.29 -31.85 -16.05
C MET A 114 -0.66 -31.61 -17.23
N SER A 115 -0.35 -32.11 -18.43
CA SER A 115 -1.19 -31.96 -19.61
C SER A 115 -2.36 -32.94 -19.59
N THR A 116 -2.10 -34.21 -19.32
CA THR A 116 -3.10 -35.29 -19.37
C THR A 116 -3.77 -35.59 -18.03
N GLY A 117 -3.09 -35.31 -16.91
CA GLY A 117 -3.53 -35.69 -15.56
C GLY A 117 -3.14 -37.12 -15.16
N ASN A 118 -2.42 -37.86 -16.00
CA ASN A 118 -1.96 -39.22 -15.71
C ASN A 118 -0.96 -39.22 -14.56
N ALA A 119 -1.23 -40.02 -13.53
CA ALA A 119 -0.26 -40.36 -12.49
C ALA A 119 0.88 -41.19 -13.08
N LEU A 120 2.11 -40.93 -12.64
CA LEU A 120 3.29 -41.65 -13.12
C LEU A 120 3.49 -42.98 -12.39
N GLY A 121 3.21 -43.02 -11.10
CA GLY A 121 3.39 -44.17 -10.23
C GLY A 121 2.13 -44.99 -9.99
N VAL A 122 2.26 -45.93 -9.05
CA VAL A 122 1.20 -46.87 -8.67
C VAL A 122 0.11 -46.17 -7.87
N LEU A 123 -1.13 -46.57 -8.08
CA LEU A 123 -2.24 -46.17 -7.24
C LEU A 123 -3.04 -47.41 -6.87
N ILE A 124 -3.16 -47.69 -5.56
CA ILE A 124 -4.03 -48.74 -5.03
C ILE A 124 -5.02 -48.09 -4.08
N SER A 125 -6.32 -48.31 -4.29
CA SER A 125 -7.37 -47.88 -3.39
C SER A 125 -8.35 -49.01 -3.14
N ASP A 126 -8.70 -49.24 -1.87
CA ASP A 126 -9.56 -50.34 -1.40
C ASP A 126 -9.06 -51.73 -1.87
N GLY A 127 -7.74 -51.89 -1.94
CA GLY A 127 -7.07 -53.10 -2.45
C GLY A 127 -7.10 -53.27 -3.97
N THR A 128 -7.76 -52.39 -4.71
CA THR A 128 -7.84 -52.42 -6.18
C THR A 128 -6.69 -51.61 -6.80
N LEU A 129 -5.96 -52.21 -7.72
CA LEU A 129 -4.97 -51.56 -8.57
C LEU A 129 -5.66 -50.62 -9.56
N ARG A 130 -5.42 -49.32 -9.40
CA ARG A 130 -5.94 -48.27 -10.27
C ARG A 130 -4.93 -47.84 -11.33
N THR A 131 -3.63 -47.80 -11.03
CA THR A 131 -2.57 -47.53 -12.01
C THR A 131 -1.34 -48.36 -11.70
N THR A 132 -0.60 -48.77 -12.73
CA THR A 132 0.69 -49.49 -12.63
C THR A 132 1.84 -48.56 -12.17
N ASP A 133 2.95 -49.13 -11.70
CA ASP A 133 4.00 -48.41 -10.98
C ASP A 133 4.93 -47.53 -11.83
N GLY A 134 4.94 -47.69 -13.16
CA GLY A 134 5.72 -46.83 -14.06
C GLY A 134 7.22 -46.81 -13.76
N ALA A 135 7.74 -47.88 -13.13
CA ALA A 135 9.11 -47.95 -12.64
C ALA A 135 9.47 -46.89 -11.58
N HIS A 136 8.57 -46.63 -10.63
CA HIS A 136 8.80 -45.68 -9.53
C HIS A 136 8.59 -46.30 -8.14
N TYR A 137 9.27 -45.73 -7.14
CA TYR A 137 9.07 -46.11 -5.74
C TYR A 137 7.71 -45.66 -5.24
N ALA A 138 7.15 -46.39 -4.27
CA ALA A 138 5.86 -46.07 -3.70
C ALA A 138 5.82 -46.37 -2.20
N VAL A 139 4.81 -45.81 -1.53
CA VAL A 139 4.44 -46.19 -0.16
C VAL A 139 3.15 -46.99 -0.20
N GLY A 140 3.17 -48.16 0.46
CA GLY A 140 2.01 -49.03 0.63
C GLY A 140 1.58 -49.10 2.09
N PHE A 141 0.28 -49.22 2.31
CA PHE A 141 -0.34 -49.37 3.62
C PHE A 141 -1.21 -50.62 3.64
N ARG A 142 -1.06 -51.40 4.72
CA ARG A 142 -1.83 -52.62 4.97
C ARG A 142 -3.15 -52.30 5.67
N GLU A 143 -4.04 -53.28 5.73
CA GLU A 143 -5.34 -53.18 6.41
C GLU A 143 -5.22 -52.78 7.90
N ASP A 144 -4.15 -53.18 8.58
CA ASP A 144 -3.87 -52.78 9.97
C ASP A 144 -3.30 -51.35 10.11
N GLY A 145 -3.14 -50.66 8.99
CA GLY A 145 -2.61 -49.30 8.90
C GLY A 145 -1.08 -49.21 8.89
N THR A 146 -0.36 -50.33 8.98
CA THR A 146 1.12 -50.31 8.92
C THR A 146 1.63 -49.99 7.51
N ALA A 147 2.71 -49.22 7.44
CA ALA A 147 3.28 -48.76 6.18
C ALA A 147 4.54 -49.53 5.78
N PHE A 148 4.84 -49.54 4.49
CA PHE A 148 6.15 -49.92 3.94
C PHE A 148 6.46 -49.09 2.69
N ILE A 149 7.76 -48.86 2.44
CA ILE A 149 8.24 -48.23 1.21
C ILE A 149 8.99 -49.27 0.40
N GLY A 150 8.76 -49.27 -0.91
CA GLY A 150 9.36 -50.25 -1.80
C GLY A 150 9.18 -49.89 -3.26
N TRP A 151 9.86 -50.65 -4.10
CA TRP A 151 9.61 -50.65 -5.54
C TRP A 151 8.50 -51.68 -5.81
N PRO A 152 7.35 -51.29 -6.39
CA PRO A 152 6.23 -52.21 -6.62
C PRO A 152 6.54 -53.39 -7.53
N SER A 153 7.29 -53.17 -8.62
CA SER A 153 7.66 -54.22 -9.60
C SER A 153 6.41 -55.00 -10.02
N LEU A 154 5.36 -54.28 -10.40
CA LEU A 154 4.11 -54.89 -10.81
C LEU A 154 4.27 -55.50 -12.20
N SER A 155 3.67 -56.67 -12.38
CA SER A 155 3.52 -57.31 -13.67
C SER A 155 2.05 -57.57 -13.91
N VAL A 156 1.55 -57.04 -15.02
CA VAL A 156 0.19 -57.28 -15.49
C VAL A 156 0.27 -58.07 -16.78
N THR A 157 -0.45 -59.19 -16.87
CA THR A 157 -0.47 -60.03 -18.07
C THR A 157 -1.88 -60.31 -18.53
N ALA A 158 -2.08 -60.47 -19.83
CA ALA A 158 -3.33 -60.89 -20.46
C ALA A 158 -3.13 -62.25 -21.16
N THR A 159 -3.92 -63.25 -20.75
CA THR A 159 -3.89 -64.60 -21.32
C THR A 159 -5.10 -64.80 -22.22
N PHE A 160 -4.87 -65.02 -23.51
CA PHE A 160 -5.92 -65.35 -24.48
C PHE A 160 -5.34 -66.09 -25.69
N SER A 161 -6.18 -66.80 -26.42
CA SER A 161 -5.77 -67.59 -27.60
C SER A 161 -4.59 -68.55 -27.35
N GLY A 162 -4.41 -69.02 -26.11
CA GLY A 162 -3.34 -69.92 -25.69
C GLY A 162 -1.97 -69.25 -25.47
N SER A 163 -1.90 -67.92 -25.50
CA SER A 163 -0.68 -67.15 -25.23
C SER A 163 -0.90 -66.21 -24.04
N THR A 164 0.15 -65.99 -23.24
CA THR A 164 0.17 -65.03 -22.14
C THR A 164 1.07 -63.87 -22.54
N MET A 165 0.54 -62.64 -22.57
CA MET A 165 1.29 -61.46 -23.00
C MET A 165 1.32 -60.42 -21.89
N ARG A 166 2.40 -59.65 -21.83
CA ARG A 166 2.52 -58.51 -20.93
C ARG A 166 1.56 -57.40 -21.34
N VAL A 167 0.88 -56.83 -20.34
CA VAL A 167 0.19 -55.54 -20.42
C VAL A 167 1.17 -54.48 -19.96
N THR A 168 1.50 -53.54 -20.85
CA THR A 168 2.47 -52.47 -20.63
C THR A 168 2.09 -51.62 -19.42
N ASP A 169 0.86 -51.10 -19.39
CA ASP A 169 0.35 -50.31 -18.28
C ASP A 169 -1.18 -50.45 -18.13
N VAL A 170 -1.64 -50.24 -16.89
CA VAL A 170 -3.04 -50.10 -16.55
C VAL A 170 -3.36 -48.63 -16.34
N ASN A 171 -4.38 -48.13 -17.04
CA ASN A 171 -4.88 -46.75 -16.91
C ASN A 171 -3.80 -45.67 -17.14
N LYS A 172 -2.94 -45.86 -18.14
CA LYS A 172 -1.97 -44.86 -18.62
C LYS A 172 -2.05 -44.67 -20.12
N THR A 173 -1.55 -43.54 -20.61
CA THR A 173 -1.56 -43.18 -22.04
C THR A 173 -0.98 -44.29 -22.91
N ARG A 174 -1.80 -44.86 -23.79
CA ARG A 174 -1.37 -45.81 -24.83
C ARG A 174 -0.43 -45.14 -25.84
N THR A 175 0.82 -45.58 -25.89
CA THR A 175 1.83 -45.12 -26.85
C THR A 175 1.99 -46.08 -28.04
N ALA A 176 2.71 -45.65 -29.07
CA ALA A 176 3.17 -46.52 -30.15
C ALA A 176 4.55 -47.09 -29.79
N ASP A 177 4.96 -48.17 -30.47
CA ASP A 177 6.40 -48.45 -30.55
C ASP A 177 7.02 -47.42 -31.52
N ASP A 178 7.70 -46.43 -30.95
CA ASP A 178 8.32 -45.32 -31.67
C ASP A 178 9.83 -45.19 -31.39
N GLY A 179 10.42 -46.23 -30.80
CA GLY A 179 11.81 -46.24 -30.35
C GLY A 179 12.07 -45.43 -29.07
N LYS A 180 11.06 -44.72 -28.53
CA LYS A 180 11.07 -44.14 -27.18
C LYS A 180 10.16 -44.93 -26.24
N HIS A 181 9.06 -45.46 -26.73
CA HIS A 181 8.14 -46.29 -25.95
C HIS A 181 8.07 -47.70 -26.53
N GLU A 182 7.91 -48.72 -25.68
CA GLU A 182 7.80 -50.13 -26.09
C GLU A 182 6.47 -50.45 -26.82
N GLY A 183 5.50 -49.54 -26.82
CA GLY A 183 4.14 -49.84 -27.29
C GLY A 183 3.50 -50.94 -26.45
N GLY A 184 2.92 -51.96 -27.09
CA GLY A 184 2.33 -53.12 -26.41
C GLY A 184 0.81 -53.02 -26.13
N LEU A 185 0.35 -53.87 -25.20
CA LEU A 185 -1.03 -53.93 -24.72
C LEU A 185 -1.23 -52.96 -23.56
N TYR A 186 -2.29 -52.17 -23.60
CA TYR A 186 -2.70 -51.31 -22.48
C TYR A 186 -4.08 -51.73 -21.99
N LEU A 187 -4.33 -51.59 -20.70
CA LEU A 187 -5.60 -51.95 -20.10
C LEU A 187 -6.25 -50.71 -19.48
N TYR A 188 -7.43 -50.36 -19.98
CA TYR A 188 -8.25 -49.31 -19.41
C TYR A 188 -9.42 -49.89 -18.63
N THR A 189 -9.63 -49.37 -17.45
CA THR A 189 -10.80 -49.63 -16.60
C THR A 189 -11.69 -48.39 -16.57
N GLU A 190 -12.89 -48.53 -16.01
CA GLU A 190 -13.79 -47.40 -15.84
C GLU A 190 -13.22 -46.25 -14.99
N ASP A 191 -12.19 -46.49 -14.18
CA ASP A 191 -11.54 -45.44 -13.38
C ASP A 191 -10.71 -44.46 -14.22
N TYR A 192 -10.21 -44.86 -15.39
CA TYR A 192 -9.27 -44.07 -16.18
C TYR A 192 -9.85 -42.70 -16.59
N SER A 193 -10.89 -42.75 -17.42
CA SER A 193 -11.59 -41.61 -18.01
C SER A 193 -12.94 -42.09 -18.55
N THR A 194 -13.76 -41.21 -19.14
CA THR A 194 -14.97 -41.63 -19.87
C THR A 194 -14.64 -42.36 -21.18
N THR A 195 -13.46 -42.12 -21.74
CA THR A 195 -13.00 -42.73 -22.99
C THR A 195 -11.53 -43.17 -22.86
N THR A 196 -11.05 -44.00 -23.78
CA THR A 196 -9.67 -44.52 -23.82
C THR A 196 -8.57 -43.48 -24.09
N GLN A 197 -8.93 -42.23 -24.38
CA GLN A 197 -8.06 -41.07 -24.68
C GLN A 197 -7.01 -41.25 -25.79
N HIS A 198 -6.95 -42.39 -26.48
CA HIS A 198 -5.94 -42.59 -27.52
C HIS A 198 -6.20 -41.76 -28.77
N THR A 199 -5.12 -41.26 -29.36
CA THR A 199 -5.14 -40.39 -30.55
C THR A 199 -4.66 -41.09 -31.82
N SER A 200 -4.09 -42.29 -31.69
CA SER A 200 -3.63 -43.15 -32.79
C SER A 200 -4.64 -44.23 -33.16
N ALA A 201 -4.55 -44.78 -34.37
CA ALA A 201 -5.39 -45.93 -34.73
C ALA A 201 -4.92 -47.20 -33.97
N GLY A 202 -5.83 -48.12 -33.68
CA GLY A 202 -5.55 -49.33 -32.93
C GLY A 202 -6.70 -50.32 -32.90
N TYR A 203 -6.53 -51.39 -32.12
CA TYR A 203 -7.61 -52.32 -31.76
C TYR A 203 -8.00 -52.11 -30.30
N ASP A 204 -9.31 -52.06 -30.03
CA ASP A 204 -9.89 -51.97 -28.69
C ASP A 204 -10.81 -53.17 -28.45
N ILE A 205 -10.55 -53.90 -27.37
CA ILE A 205 -11.24 -55.12 -27.00
C ILE A 205 -11.99 -54.84 -25.71
N ILE A 206 -13.32 -54.79 -25.81
CA ILE A 206 -14.20 -54.57 -24.67
C ILE A 206 -14.36 -55.90 -23.94
N LEU A 207 -14.02 -55.90 -22.66
CA LEU A 207 -13.99 -57.05 -21.76
C LEU A 207 -15.00 -56.86 -20.64
N THR A 208 -15.81 -57.88 -20.37
CA THR A 208 -16.70 -57.94 -19.20
C THR A 208 -16.14 -58.90 -18.16
N PRO A 209 -15.79 -58.43 -16.95
CA PRO A 209 -15.36 -59.30 -15.85
C PRO A 209 -16.42 -60.35 -15.49
N ILE A 210 -15.98 -61.58 -15.25
CA ILE A 210 -16.82 -62.68 -14.76
C ILE A 210 -16.94 -62.54 -13.24
N THR A 211 -18.16 -62.27 -12.76
CA THR A 211 -18.43 -62.04 -11.34
C THR A 211 -18.89 -63.32 -10.62
N GLY A 212 -18.69 -63.37 -9.30
CA GLY A 212 -19.18 -64.48 -8.44
C GLY A 212 -18.19 -65.63 -8.20
N GLN A 213 -16.91 -65.45 -8.56
CA GLN A 213 -15.82 -66.41 -8.30
C GLN A 213 -14.79 -65.88 -7.28
N GLU A 214 -15.13 -64.81 -6.54
CA GLU A 214 -14.19 -64.12 -5.66
C GLU A 214 -13.70 -64.99 -4.50
N GLY A 215 -12.39 -64.92 -4.24
CA GLY A 215 -11.75 -65.58 -3.10
C GLY A 215 -11.33 -67.04 -3.37
N ASP A 216 -11.76 -67.64 -4.48
CA ASP A 216 -11.20 -68.90 -4.96
C ASP A 216 -9.76 -68.69 -5.45
N THR A 217 -8.90 -69.70 -5.33
CA THR A 217 -7.51 -69.63 -5.80
C THR A 217 -7.31 -70.42 -7.09
N VAL A 218 -6.51 -69.89 -8.00
CA VAL A 218 -6.06 -70.56 -9.23
C VAL A 218 -4.55 -70.67 -9.22
N ASP A 219 -4.04 -71.89 -9.36
CA ASP A 219 -2.61 -72.12 -9.55
C ASP A 219 -2.25 -71.90 -11.01
N VAL A 220 -1.21 -71.12 -11.24
CA VAL A 220 -0.73 -70.71 -12.56
C VAL A 220 0.74 -71.09 -12.73
N ASP A 221 1.07 -71.55 -13.93
CA ASP A 221 2.43 -71.83 -14.40
C ASP A 221 2.46 -71.44 -15.89
N LEU A 222 2.59 -70.15 -16.15
CA LEU A 222 2.41 -69.55 -17.47
C LEU A 222 3.72 -68.90 -17.94
N GLU A 223 4.15 -69.24 -19.15
CA GLU A 223 5.23 -68.52 -19.83
C GLU A 223 4.68 -67.26 -20.49
N VAL A 224 5.34 -66.12 -20.27
CA VAL A 224 4.96 -64.84 -20.87
C VAL A 224 5.71 -64.69 -22.18
N THR A 225 4.96 -64.55 -23.26
CA THR A 225 5.48 -64.27 -24.59
C THR A 225 5.75 -62.77 -24.72
N ASP A 226 6.97 -62.41 -25.11
CA ASP A 226 7.30 -61.04 -25.46
C ASP A 226 6.45 -60.62 -26.68
N PRO A 227 5.81 -59.44 -26.70
CA PRO A 227 5.05 -58.94 -27.85
C PRO A 227 5.73 -59.14 -29.22
N ASP A 228 7.05 -59.26 -29.31
CA ASP A 228 7.85 -59.42 -30.52
C ASP A 228 7.78 -60.82 -31.17
N GLY A 229 7.19 -61.81 -30.48
CA GLY A 229 6.96 -63.15 -31.01
C GLY A 229 8.16 -64.11 -30.98
N TYR A 230 9.20 -63.82 -30.18
CA TYR A 230 10.31 -64.75 -29.91
C TYR A 230 10.29 -65.25 -28.47
N GLU A 231 10.64 -66.53 -28.26
CA GLU A 231 10.93 -67.08 -26.92
C GLU A 231 12.26 -66.52 -26.41
N ALA A 232 12.28 -65.99 -25.19
CA ALA A 232 13.47 -65.42 -24.55
C ALA A 232 14.55 -66.48 -24.30
N ASP A 233 15.75 -66.32 -24.87
CA ASP A 233 16.91 -67.13 -24.54
C ASP A 233 17.50 -66.66 -23.20
N GLY A 234 17.47 -67.54 -22.21
CA GLY A 234 17.92 -67.26 -20.86
C GLY A 234 19.42 -67.00 -20.79
N THR A 235 19.82 -65.76 -20.53
CA THR A 235 21.13 -65.46 -19.97
C THR A 235 21.04 -64.47 -18.82
N ASP A 236 21.39 -65.00 -17.63
CA ASP A 236 21.55 -64.33 -16.35
C ASP A 236 22.67 -63.27 -16.42
N GLY A 237 22.33 -62.02 -16.11
CA GLY A 237 23.23 -60.88 -16.12
C GLY A 237 22.98 -59.97 -14.92
N SER A 238 23.50 -60.37 -13.76
CA SER A 238 23.66 -59.48 -12.59
C SER A 238 24.47 -58.22 -12.96
N PRO A 239 24.06 -57.00 -12.56
CA PRO A 239 24.94 -55.83 -12.63
C PRO A 239 25.64 -55.58 -11.30
N ASP A 240 26.96 -55.42 -11.41
CA ASP A 240 27.90 -54.97 -10.39
C ASP A 240 27.91 -53.43 -10.35
N GLU A 241 28.30 -52.86 -9.20
CA GLU A 241 28.41 -51.41 -8.96
C GLU A 241 29.41 -50.70 -9.91
N SER A 242 29.09 -49.50 -10.40
CA SER A 242 29.92 -48.27 -10.18
C SER A 242 29.56 -47.07 -11.09
N ALA A 243 29.42 -45.90 -10.43
CA ALA A 243 29.91 -44.54 -10.75
C ALA A 243 29.66 -43.90 -12.14
N ALA A 244 29.51 -42.60 -12.33
CA ALA A 244 29.22 -41.40 -11.54
C ALA A 244 29.24 -40.22 -12.55
N ALA A 245 28.48 -39.17 -12.24
CA ALA A 245 28.60 -37.78 -12.72
C ALA A 245 28.35 -37.49 -14.22
N ASP A 246 27.30 -36.70 -14.48
CA ASP A 246 27.46 -35.28 -14.76
C ASP A 246 26.17 -34.51 -14.47
N GLY A 247 26.31 -33.26 -14.07
CA GLY A 247 25.22 -32.43 -13.57
C GLY A 247 24.49 -31.69 -14.68
N GLU A 248 23.17 -31.62 -14.56
CA GLU A 248 22.39 -30.50 -15.06
C GLU A 248 21.10 -30.31 -14.23
N SER A 249 20.61 -29.08 -14.26
CA SER A 249 19.63 -28.49 -13.36
C SER A 249 18.19 -28.96 -13.62
N ALA A 250 17.46 -29.31 -12.56
CA ALA A 250 15.99 -29.32 -12.58
C ALA A 250 15.44 -28.36 -11.50
N ALA A 251 14.94 -27.22 -11.97
CA ALA A 251 14.20 -26.22 -11.21
C ALA A 251 12.96 -25.84 -12.03
N ASP A 252 11.83 -25.74 -11.34
CA ASP A 252 10.48 -25.43 -11.83
C ASP A 252 9.82 -26.43 -12.78
N SER A 253 8.50 -26.57 -12.58
CA SER A 253 7.59 -27.38 -13.38
C SER A 253 7.40 -26.82 -14.79
N GLN A 254 8.47 -26.69 -15.58
CA GLN A 254 8.38 -26.54 -17.03
C GLN A 254 8.56 -27.91 -17.66
N SER A 255 7.54 -28.32 -18.43
CA SER A 255 7.57 -29.39 -19.44
C SER A 255 8.75 -30.35 -19.31
N LEU A 256 8.55 -31.46 -18.61
CA LEU A 256 9.44 -32.60 -18.70
C LEU A 256 9.46 -33.04 -20.16
N ASN A 257 10.52 -32.69 -20.89
CA ASN A 257 10.82 -33.35 -22.15
C ASN A 257 11.15 -34.80 -21.80
N GLU A 258 10.49 -35.74 -22.49
CA GLU A 258 10.42 -37.19 -22.25
C GLU A 258 11.78 -37.96 -22.31
N GLU A 259 12.93 -37.30 -22.14
CA GLU A 259 14.19 -37.83 -22.68
C GLU A 259 15.14 -38.53 -21.68
N GLU A 260 14.84 -38.61 -20.38
CA GLU A 260 15.75 -39.28 -19.42
C GLU A 260 15.05 -40.09 -18.30
N ALA A 261 14.08 -40.95 -18.64
CA ALA A 261 13.49 -41.92 -17.69
C ALA A 261 13.41 -43.36 -18.24
N LEU A 262 14.28 -43.72 -19.18
CA LEU A 262 14.37 -45.07 -19.74
C LEU A 262 15.73 -45.68 -19.39
N ALA A 263 15.91 -46.07 -18.13
CA ALA A 263 16.93 -47.03 -17.76
C ALA A 263 16.51 -47.76 -16.49
N GLU A 264 16.41 -49.09 -16.61
CA GLU A 264 16.39 -50.09 -15.54
C GLU A 264 15.13 -50.11 -14.65
N GLY A 265 14.10 -50.88 -15.02
CA GLY A 265 13.01 -51.15 -14.07
C GLY A 265 11.83 -52.00 -14.55
N THR A 266 11.57 -52.10 -15.86
CA THR A 266 10.59 -53.05 -16.39
C THR A 266 11.24 -54.41 -16.51
N ARG A 267 11.17 -55.17 -15.41
CA ARG A 267 11.62 -56.55 -15.36
C ARG A 267 10.90 -57.35 -16.45
N GLU A 268 11.67 -58.06 -17.27
CA GLU A 268 11.17 -59.18 -18.08
C GLU A 268 10.49 -60.17 -17.12
N VAL A 269 9.16 -60.15 -17.07
CA VAL A 269 8.43 -61.26 -16.48
C VAL A 269 8.40 -62.32 -17.56
N SER A 270 9.32 -63.28 -17.48
CA SER A 270 9.35 -64.41 -18.40
C SER A 270 8.32 -65.48 -18.02
N GLN A 271 7.87 -65.51 -16.75
CA GLN A 271 6.90 -66.48 -16.25
C GLN A 271 6.01 -65.89 -15.15
N VAL A 272 4.73 -66.28 -15.14
CA VAL A 272 3.77 -66.07 -14.04
C VAL A 272 3.54 -67.42 -13.37
N THR A 273 4.09 -67.60 -12.17
CA THR A 273 4.00 -68.84 -11.41
C THR A 273 3.47 -68.59 -10.00
N GLY A 274 2.68 -69.51 -9.47
CA GLY A 274 2.16 -69.45 -8.09
C GLY A 274 0.65 -69.60 -8.00
N SER A 275 0.07 -69.19 -6.87
CA SER A 275 -1.37 -69.24 -6.62
C SER A 275 -1.94 -67.82 -6.62
N LEU A 276 -2.88 -67.52 -7.51
CA LEU A 276 -3.56 -66.23 -7.64
C LEU A 276 -4.97 -66.31 -7.06
N VAL A 277 -5.44 -65.23 -6.46
CA VAL A 277 -6.82 -65.12 -5.97
C VAL A 277 -7.73 -64.60 -7.08
N LEU A 278 -8.80 -65.31 -7.40
CA LEU A 278 -9.83 -64.83 -8.31
C LEU A 278 -10.54 -63.61 -7.69
N SER A 279 -10.67 -62.55 -8.49
CA SER A 279 -11.21 -61.26 -8.09
C SER A 279 -12.04 -60.67 -9.23
N ASP A 280 -13.06 -59.89 -8.89
CA ASP A 280 -13.83 -59.11 -9.87
C ASP A 280 -13.15 -57.79 -10.27
N THR A 281 -12.11 -57.42 -9.52
CA THR A 281 -11.33 -56.19 -9.62
C THR A 281 -9.85 -56.52 -9.69
N LEU A 282 -9.05 -55.65 -10.32
CA LEU A 282 -7.60 -55.83 -10.41
C LEU A 282 -6.96 -55.75 -9.02
N LYS A 283 -6.39 -56.85 -8.51
CA LYS A 283 -5.71 -56.90 -7.21
C LYS A 283 -4.32 -57.51 -7.37
N VAL A 284 -3.32 -56.99 -6.67
CA VAL A 284 -1.97 -57.56 -6.69
C VAL A 284 -2.02 -58.95 -6.05
N GLY A 285 -1.49 -59.96 -6.75
CA GLY A 285 -1.65 -61.37 -6.40
C GLY A 285 -2.97 -61.99 -6.86
N GLY A 286 -3.71 -61.33 -7.75
CA GLY A 286 -5.04 -61.75 -8.21
C GLY A 286 -5.17 -61.96 -9.72
N ARG A 287 -6.22 -62.70 -10.10
CA ARG A 287 -6.67 -62.91 -11.48
C ARG A 287 -8.09 -62.37 -11.66
N VAL A 288 -8.30 -61.60 -12.73
CA VAL A 288 -9.63 -61.22 -13.23
C VAL A 288 -9.89 -61.97 -14.53
N SER A 289 -10.86 -62.88 -14.54
CA SER A 289 -11.31 -63.55 -15.77
C SER A 289 -12.40 -62.75 -16.45
N CYS A 290 -12.28 -62.50 -17.75
CA CYS A 290 -13.21 -61.68 -18.53
C CYS A 290 -13.74 -62.44 -19.75
N THR A 291 -14.94 -62.07 -20.22
CA THR A 291 -15.42 -62.45 -21.56
C THR A 291 -15.28 -61.28 -22.53
N VAL A 292 -14.85 -61.56 -23.76
CA VAL A 292 -14.83 -60.57 -24.85
C VAL A 292 -16.25 -60.23 -25.25
N ASP A 293 -16.59 -58.94 -25.23
CA ASP A 293 -17.87 -58.43 -25.71
C ASP A 293 -17.78 -57.99 -27.17
N GLN A 294 -16.70 -57.26 -27.50
CA GLN A 294 -16.52 -56.68 -28.82
C GLN A 294 -15.04 -56.43 -29.10
N VAL A 295 -14.64 -56.62 -30.37
CA VAL A 295 -13.35 -56.19 -30.91
C VAL A 295 -13.61 -55.08 -31.92
N LEU A 296 -12.97 -53.93 -31.71
CA LEU A 296 -13.13 -52.73 -32.51
C LEU A 296 -11.80 -52.34 -33.14
N GLU A 297 -11.78 -52.07 -34.44
CA GLU A 297 -10.69 -51.31 -35.05
C GLU A 297 -11.07 -49.83 -35.00
N SER A 298 -10.38 -49.06 -34.17
CA SER A 298 -10.70 -47.65 -33.92
C SER A 298 -9.60 -46.75 -34.50
N SER A 299 -10.02 -45.65 -35.11
CA SER A 299 -9.11 -44.57 -35.55
C SER A 299 -9.05 -43.40 -34.57
N ALA A 300 -9.84 -43.46 -33.50
CA ALA A 300 -9.95 -42.46 -32.44
C ALA A 300 -10.44 -43.14 -31.15
N SER A 301 -10.32 -42.43 -30.02
CA SER A 301 -10.77 -42.90 -28.71
C SER A 301 -12.23 -43.40 -28.71
N ILE A 302 -12.48 -44.45 -27.93
CA ILE A 302 -13.82 -45.03 -27.72
C ILE A 302 -14.25 -44.85 -26.26
N ASP A 303 -15.56 -44.91 -26.01
CA ASP A 303 -16.11 -44.92 -24.65
C ASP A 303 -15.63 -46.16 -23.88
N ILE A 304 -15.32 -45.99 -22.60
CA ILE A 304 -15.07 -47.10 -21.67
C ILE A 304 -16.42 -47.42 -21.00
N PRO A 305 -17.06 -48.58 -21.30
CA PRO A 305 -18.37 -48.88 -20.75
C PRO A 305 -18.31 -49.17 -19.25
N ALA A 306 -19.36 -48.79 -18.51
CA ALA A 306 -19.45 -49.02 -17.06
C ALA A 306 -19.35 -50.52 -16.72
N GLY A 307 -18.58 -50.85 -15.68
CA GLY A 307 -18.31 -52.21 -15.23
C GLY A 307 -17.51 -53.07 -16.23
N LYS A 308 -16.90 -52.47 -17.26
CA LYS A 308 -16.10 -53.16 -18.28
C LYS A 308 -14.68 -52.61 -18.34
N MET A 309 -13.82 -53.37 -19.01
CA MET A 309 -12.43 -53.04 -19.26
C MET A 309 -12.19 -52.98 -20.77
N VAL A 310 -11.21 -52.21 -21.20
CA VAL A 310 -10.78 -52.12 -22.61
C VAL A 310 -9.32 -52.49 -22.68
N LEU A 311 -9.03 -53.67 -23.24
CA LEU A 311 -7.67 -54.05 -23.62
C LEU A 311 -7.40 -53.46 -25.01
N THR A 312 -6.32 -52.71 -25.16
CA THR A 312 -6.08 -51.93 -26.38
C THR A 312 -4.65 -52.03 -26.87
N VAL A 313 -4.44 -51.95 -28.18
CA VAL A 313 -3.12 -51.96 -28.81
C VAL A 313 -3.06 -50.95 -29.95
N ASN A 314 -1.92 -50.26 -30.07
CA ASN A 314 -1.65 -49.32 -31.15
C ASN A 314 -1.41 -50.05 -32.48
N LYS A 315 -1.93 -49.53 -33.60
CA LYS A 315 -1.77 -50.14 -34.93
C LYS A 315 -0.34 -50.10 -35.48
N GLN A 316 0.54 -49.32 -34.87
CA GLN A 316 1.98 -49.31 -35.17
C GLN A 316 2.77 -50.43 -34.47
N ASN A 317 2.09 -51.30 -33.72
CA ASN A 317 2.71 -52.47 -33.10
C ASN A 317 2.98 -53.60 -34.12
N ASN A 318 3.69 -54.64 -33.71
CA ASN A 318 4.08 -55.74 -34.58
C ASN A 318 2.87 -56.56 -35.11
N GLU A 319 3.04 -57.14 -36.31
CA GLU A 319 1.95 -57.85 -37.01
C GLU A 319 1.43 -59.07 -36.24
N TRP A 320 2.26 -59.71 -35.42
CA TRP A 320 1.88 -60.89 -34.64
C TRP A 320 0.86 -60.52 -33.56
N LEU A 321 1.16 -59.52 -32.73
CA LEU A 321 0.27 -59.04 -31.68
C LEU A 321 -1.04 -58.48 -32.27
N LEU A 322 -0.94 -57.71 -33.36
CA LEU A 322 -2.11 -57.21 -34.09
C LEU A 322 -2.98 -58.36 -34.64
N GLY A 323 -2.36 -59.43 -35.11
CA GLY A 323 -3.05 -60.64 -35.56
C GLY A 323 -3.78 -61.37 -34.43
N MET A 324 -3.15 -61.48 -33.24
CA MET A 324 -3.75 -62.11 -32.05
C MET A 324 -4.97 -61.34 -31.56
N VAL A 325 -4.86 -60.03 -31.36
CA VAL A 325 -6.00 -59.23 -30.87
C VAL A 325 -7.15 -59.18 -31.87
N LYS A 326 -6.85 -59.14 -33.17
CA LYS A 326 -7.86 -59.15 -34.24
C LYS A 326 -8.59 -60.48 -34.35
N GLY A 327 -7.95 -61.57 -33.91
CA GLY A 327 -8.51 -62.91 -33.94
C GLY A 327 -9.58 -63.18 -32.88
N LEU A 328 -9.65 -62.36 -31.83
CA LEU A 328 -10.63 -62.48 -30.75
C LEU A 328 -12.07 -62.29 -31.25
N GLN A 329 -13.00 -63.05 -30.67
CA GLN A 329 -14.43 -63.01 -30.98
C GLN A 329 -15.26 -62.80 -29.70
N PRO A 330 -16.46 -62.21 -29.81
CA PRO A 330 -17.38 -62.14 -28.68
C PRO A 330 -17.63 -63.53 -28.06
N GLY A 331 -17.42 -63.64 -26.75
CA GLY A 331 -17.51 -64.88 -25.98
C GLY A 331 -16.16 -65.56 -25.68
N ASP A 332 -15.06 -65.14 -26.32
CA ASP A 332 -13.73 -65.62 -25.95
C ASP A 332 -13.36 -65.18 -24.53
N GLN A 333 -12.56 -65.98 -23.82
CA GLN A 333 -12.10 -65.66 -22.47
C GLN A 333 -10.73 -64.96 -22.51
N VAL A 334 -10.58 -63.93 -21.68
CA VAL A 334 -9.30 -63.23 -21.44
C VAL A 334 -9.06 -63.21 -19.93
N ASP A 335 -7.97 -63.81 -19.46
CA ASP A 335 -7.58 -63.74 -18.06
C ASP A 335 -6.53 -62.65 -17.85
N ILE A 336 -6.77 -61.72 -16.92
CA ILE A 336 -5.84 -60.68 -16.54
C ILE A 336 -5.23 -61.01 -15.17
N ASP A 337 -3.92 -61.18 -15.11
CA ASP A 337 -3.19 -61.45 -13.86
C ASP A 337 -2.41 -60.21 -13.43
N VAL A 338 -2.41 -59.92 -12.13
CA VAL A 338 -1.57 -58.87 -11.54
C VAL A 338 -0.69 -59.51 -10.48
N THR A 339 0.63 -59.42 -10.64
CA THR A 339 1.61 -59.99 -9.72
C THR A 339 2.67 -58.98 -9.34
N SER A 340 3.38 -59.25 -8.23
CA SER A 340 4.57 -58.51 -7.84
C SER A 340 5.64 -59.47 -7.36
N THR A 341 6.88 -59.18 -7.73
CA THR A 341 8.06 -59.87 -7.17
C THR A 341 8.30 -59.53 -5.69
N ASP A 342 7.74 -58.42 -5.20
CA ASP A 342 7.73 -58.06 -3.78
C ASP A 342 6.36 -58.35 -3.19
N THR A 343 6.23 -59.53 -2.58
CA THR A 343 4.97 -60.05 -2.04
C THR A 343 4.29 -59.13 -1.01
N ARG A 344 4.99 -58.13 -0.43
CA ARG A 344 4.38 -57.13 0.45
C ARG A 344 3.26 -56.35 -0.23
N TRP A 345 3.31 -56.20 -1.55
CA TRP A 345 2.29 -55.50 -2.33
C TRP A 345 0.97 -56.28 -2.46
N ASN A 346 0.98 -57.59 -2.21
CA ASN A 346 -0.26 -58.39 -2.14
C ASN A 346 -1.15 -57.97 -0.96
N ASP A 347 -0.55 -57.42 0.10
CA ASP A 347 -1.26 -56.99 1.31
C ASP A 347 -1.58 -55.48 1.31
N ALA A 348 -1.24 -54.75 0.23
CA ALA A 348 -1.46 -53.32 0.14
C ALA A 348 -2.93 -53.02 -0.17
N VAL A 349 -3.64 -52.40 0.77
CA VAL A 349 -5.02 -51.93 0.57
C VAL A 349 -5.08 -50.47 0.14
N THR A 350 -4.01 -49.72 0.39
CA THR A 350 -3.82 -48.34 -0.04
C THR A 350 -2.37 -48.16 -0.46
N ALA A 351 -2.13 -47.60 -1.63
CA ALA A 351 -0.79 -47.26 -2.08
C ALA A 351 -0.82 -46.03 -2.96
N ILE A 352 0.25 -45.25 -2.89
CA ILE A 352 0.46 -44.08 -3.72
C ILE A 352 1.89 -44.04 -4.22
N GLY A 353 2.02 -43.72 -5.50
CA GLY A 353 3.28 -43.47 -6.16
C GLY A 353 4.03 -42.35 -5.45
N GLY A 354 5.33 -42.57 -5.30
CA GLY A 354 6.28 -41.49 -5.22
C GLY A 354 7.20 -41.59 -6.44
N TYR A 355 8.38 -41.02 -6.32
CA TYR A 355 9.38 -41.12 -7.38
C TYR A 355 10.75 -41.43 -6.80
N TYR A 356 11.13 -40.64 -5.81
CA TYR A 356 12.46 -40.70 -5.21
C TYR A 356 12.44 -41.48 -3.90
N ARG A 357 13.26 -42.54 -3.78
CA ARG A 357 13.57 -43.11 -2.46
C ARG A 357 14.68 -42.28 -1.81
N ILE A 358 14.28 -41.39 -0.92
CA ILE A 358 15.16 -40.35 -0.34
C ILE A 358 15.81 -40.76 0.98
N VAL A 359 15.27 -41.77 1.68
CA VAL A 359 15.92 -42.39 2.85
C VAL A 359 15.83 -43.90 2.74
N THR A 360 16.94 -44.57 3.04
CA THR A 360 17.06 -46.03 3.07
C THR A 360 17.87 -46.45 4.29
N ASN A 361 17.29 -47.30 5.15
CA ASN A 361 17.94 -47.81 6.37
C ASN A 361 18.56 -46.70 7.26
N GLY A 362 17.87 -45.55 7.37
CA GLY A 362 18.31 -44.41 8.18
C GLY A 362 19.45 -43.59 7.57
N ALA A 363 19.80 -43.82 6.30
CA ALA A 363 20.78 -43.06 5.54
C ALA A 363 20.11 -42.33 4.36
N VAL A 364 20.70 -41.20 3.95
CA VAL A 364 20.27 -40.47 2.75
C VAL A 364 20.34 -41.39 1.54
N GLY A 365 19.24 -41.52 0.81
CA GLY A 365 19.10 -42.36 -0.37
C GLY A 365 19.82 -41.80 -1.60
N PRO A 366 20.02 -42.61 -2.64
CA PRO A 366 20.77 -42.22 -3.82
C PRO A 366 20.05 -41.20 -4.70
N GLN A 367 18.71 -41.13 -4.63
CA GLN A 367 17.86 -40.33 -5.49
C GLN A 367 17.48 -39.00 -4.83
N THR A 368 18.43 -38.05 -4.80
CA THR A 368 18.23 -36.72 -4.21
C THR A 368 18.73 -35.61 -5.14
N ASP A 369 18.44 -34.37 -4.77
CA ASP A 369 18.90 -33.18 -5.50
C ASP A 369 19.52 -32.14 -4.55
N ASN A 370 20.04 -31.07 -5.15
CA ASN A 370 20.69 -29.94 -4.49
C ASN A 370 19.96 -28.60 -4.71
N THR A 371 18.74 -28.62 -5.24
CA THR A 371 17.95 -27.41 -5.50
C THR A 371 16.86 -27.26 -4.46
N ALA A 372 16.79 -26.09 -3.83
CA ALA A 372 15.77 -25.81 -2.82
C ALA A 372 14.42 -25.54 -3.50
N ASN A 373 13.41 -26.35 -3.16
CA ASN A 373 12.04 -26.21 -3.65
C ASN A 373 11.05 -26.48 -2.50
N PRO A 374 9.76 -26.14 -2.67
CA PRO A 374 8.70 -26.76 -1.88
C PRO A 374 8.74 -28.29 -2.07
N ARG A 375 8.60 -29.07 -0.99
CA ARG A 375 8.67 -30.53 -1.05
C ARG A 375 7.59 -31.19 -0.23
N THR A 376 7.12 -32.34 -0.72
CA THR A 376 6.23 -33.25 0.00
C THR A 376 6.93 -34.61 0.10
N ALA A 377 6.82 -35.29 1.26
CA ALA A 377 7.42 -36.60 1.46
C ALA A 377 6.65 -37.42 2.49
N ILE A 378 6.83 -38.74 2.45
CA ILE A 378 6.35 -39.66 3.49
C ILE A 378 7.53 -40.46 4.03
N GLY A 379 7.71 -40.45 5.35
CA GLY A 379 8.77 -41.17 6.06
C GLY A 379 8.22 -42.16 7.07
N ILE A 380 8.88 -43.31 7.22
CA ILE A 380 8.53 -44.36 8.20
C ILE A 380 9.61 -44.39 9.28
N LYS A 381 9.19 -44.25 10.53
CA LYS A 381 10.06 -44.34 11.71
C LYS A 381 10.40 -45.78 12.06
N ALA A 382 11.48 -45.96 12.83
CA ALA A 382 11.91 -47.27 13.29
C ALA A 382 10.84 -48.02 14.13
N ASP A 383 9.92 -47.30 14.77
CA ASP A 383 8.80 -47.87 15.55
C ASP A 383 7.54 -48.19 14.72
N GLY A 384 7.57 -47.91 13.40
CA GLY A 384 6.45 -48.11 12.49
C GLY A 384 5.51 -46.91 12.35
N SER A 385 5.71 -45.83 13.12
CA SER A 385 4.96 -44.58 12.94
C SER A 385 5.37 -43.90 11.64
N VAL A 386 4.46 -43.14 11.03
CA VAL A 386 4.64 -42.49 9.73
C VAL A 386 4.63 -40.98 9.89
N ILE A 387 5.40 -40.28 9.07
CA ILE A 387 5.40 -38.82 8.95
C ILE A 387 4.91 -38.47 7.55
N PHE A 388 3.86 -37.65 7.47
CA PHE A 388 3.43 -36.95 6.26
C PHE A 388 4.00 -35.54 6.31
N TYR A 389 4.95 -35.24 5.43
CA TYR A 389 5.81 -34.06 5.53
C TYR A 389 5.57 -33.09 4.38
N ALA A 390 5.56 -31.80 4.70
CA ALA A 390 5.63 -30.72 3.72
C ALA A 390 6.56 -29.61 4.20
N ILE A 391 7.32 -29.03 3.26
CA ILE A 391 8.06 -27.78 3.50
C ILE A 391 7.72 -26.78 2.40
N ASP A 392 7.36 -25.57 2.83
CA ASP A 392 7.03 -24.47 1.93
C ASP A 392 8.29 -23.97 1.20
N GLY A 393 8.15 -23.29 0.06
CA GLY A 393 9.29 -22.82 -0.71
C GLY A 393 8.95 -21.74 -1.73
N HIS A 394 9.99 -21.17 -2.34
CA HIS A 394 9.89 -20.06 -3.32
C HIS A 394 9.25 -18.78 -2.77
N GLN A 395 9.26 -18.57 -1.45
CA GLN A 395 8.61 -17.46 -0.78
C GLN A 395 9.62 -16.71 0.11
N SER A 396 10.33 -15.75 -0.48
CA SER A 396 11.32 -14.92 0.24
C SER A 396 10.68 -14.24 1.46
N GLY A 397 11.35 -14.33 2.61
CA GLY A 397 10.82 -13.81 3.88
C GLY A 397 9.79 -14.69 4.57
N TYR A 398 9.52 -15.90 4.07
CA TYR A 398 8.62 -16.87 4.70
C TYR A 398 9.16 -18.31 4.65
N SER A 399 9.48 -18.82 3.44
CA SER A 399 10.13 -20.12 3.27
C SER A 399 10.87 -20.22 1.93
N VAL A 400 12.17 -20.49 1.96
CA VAL A 400 13.00 -20.70 0.76
C VAL A 400 12.99 -22.13 0.24
N GLY A 401 12.33 -23.06 0.91
CA GLY A 401 12.31 -24.48 0.54
C GLY A 401 13.56 -25.25 0.97
N ALA A 402 13.58 -26.53 0.59
CA ALA A 402 14.66 -27.45 0.87
C ALA A 402 15.01 -28.30 -0.35
N THR A 403 16.26 -28.73 -0.41
CA THR A 403 16.68 -29.78 -1.36
C THR A 403 16.13 -31.13 -0.90
N LEU A 404 16.00 -32.10 -1.82
CA LEU A 404 15.61 -33.46 -1.41
C LEU A 404 16.62 -34.07 -0.43
N THR A 405 17.91 -33.72 -0.56
CA THR A 405 18.95 -34.11 0.41
C THR A 405 18.64 -33.56 1.81
N GLN A 406 18.25 -32.28 1.91
CA GLN A 406 17.88 -31.67 3.19
C GLN A 406 16.60 -32.29 3.76
N VAL A 407 15.59 -32.60 2.93
CA VAL A 407 14.39 -33.32 3.39
C VAL A 407 14.73 -34.71 3.90
N ALA A 408 15.60 -35.45 3.21
CA ALA A 408 16.07 -36.76 3.67
C ALA A 408 16.78 -36.67 5.03
N GLN A 409 17.73 -35.74 5.16
CA GLN A 409 18.43 -35.48 6.42
C GLN A 409 17.45 -35.09 7.54
N ARG A 410 16.47 -34.23 7.23
CA ARG A 410 15.44 -33.81 8.18
C ARG A 410 14.57 -34.97 8.64
N LEU A 411 14.11 -35.83 7.73
CA LEU A 411 13.33 -37.01 8.09
C LEU A 411 14.15 -38.00 8.94
N ILE A 412 15.46 -38.13 8.71
CA ILE A 412 16.36 -38.90 9.57
C ILE A 412 16.46 -38.26 10.97
N GLU A 413 16.59 -36.93 11.08
CA GLU A 413 16.55 -36.20 12.36
C GLU A 413 15.22 -36.44 13.12
N LEU A 414 14.11 -36.61 12.39
CA LEU A 414 12.79 -36.94 12.94
C LEU A 414 12.60 -38.44 13.24
N GLY A 415 13.61 -39.27 12.97
CA GLY A 415 13.65 -40.70 13.29
C GLY A 415 13.20 -41.65 12.18
N CYS A 416 13.01 -41.17 10.95
CA CYS A 416 12.66 -42.01 9.81
C CYS A 416 13.83 -42.90 9.38
N VAL A 417 13.54 -44.18 9.13
CA VAL A 417 14.49 -45.17 8.58
C VAL A 417 14.29 -45.40 7.10
N ASP A 418 13.10 -45.13 6.56
CA ASP A 418 12.82 -45.13 5.13
C ASP A 418 11.95 -43.92 4.80
N ALA A 419 12.12 -43.36 3.60
CA ALA A 419 11.28 -42.25 3.14
C ALA A 419 11.23 -42.18 1.61
N VAL A 420 10.08 -41.72 1.11
CA VAL A 420 9.81 -41.49 -0.31
C VAL A 420 9.42 -40.02 -0.52
N GLY A 421 9.98 -39.41 -1.56
CA GLY A 421 9.60 -38.08 -2.04
C GLY A 421 8.38 -38.16 -2.95
N LEU A 422 7.41 -37.29 -2.67
CA LEU A 422 6.19 -37.11 -3.47
C LEU A 422 6.32 -35.87 -4.36
N ASP A 423 5.28 -35.56 -5.15
CA ASP A 423 5.30 -34.40 -6.02
C ASP A 423 5.48 -33.10 -5.22
N GLY A 424 6.35 -32.23 -5.72
CA GLY A 424 6.82 -31.03 -5.03
C GLY A 424 6.41 -29.74 -5.74
N GLY A 425 7.14 -28.66 -5.46
CA GLY A 425 6.92 -27.38 -6.14
C GLY A 425 5.50 -26.85 -5.88
N GLY A 426 4.83 -26.38 -6.93
CA GLY A 426 3.47 -25.85 -6.83
C GLY A 426 2.41 -26.87 -6.37
N SER A 427 2.72 -28.17 -6.36
CA SER A 427 1.83 -29.22 -5.88
C SER A 427 1.87 -29.39 -4.36
N THR A 428 2.96 -28.97 -3.69
CA THR A 428 3.17 -29.14 -2.25
C THR A 428 2.05 -28.49 -1.44
N THR A 429 1.22 -29.35 -0.85
CA THR A 429 0.07 -28.95 -0.04
C THR A 429 -0.08 -29.91 1.13
N ILE A 430 -0.31 -29.38 2.34
CA ILE A 430 -0.67 -30.15 3.54
C ILE A 430 -1.85 -29.48 4.23
N GLY A 431 -2.80 -30.29 4.69
CA GLY A 431 -3.97 -29.83 5.41
C GLY A 431 -4.32 -30.72 6.59
N ALA A 432 -5.07 -30.18 7.55
CA ALA A 432 -5.64 -30.92 8.67
C ALA A 432 -6.97 -30.33 9.12
N THR A 433 -7.78 -31.13 9.79
CA THR A 433 -8.96 -30.63 10.51
C THR A 433 -8.53 -30.23 11.91
N MET A 434 -8.31 -28.93 12.13
CA MET A 434 -7.88 -28.43 13.43
C MET A 434 -8.93 -28.71 14.53
N PRO A 435 -8.52 -28.93 15.78
CA PRO A 435 -9.47 -29.21 16.86
C PRO A 435 -10.55 -28.12 16.98
N GLY A 436 -11.82 -28.57 16.95
CA GLY A 436 -12.99 -27.69 16.97
C GLY A 436 -13.56 -27.30 15.62
N ASN A 437 -12.84 -27.59 14.53
CA ASN A 437 -13.36 -27.46 13.18
C ASN A 437 -14.06 -28.75 12.74
N SER A 438 -15.02 -28.61 11.83
CA SER A 438 -15.76 -29.73 11.23
C SER A 438 -15.23 -30.17 9.86
N SER A 439 -14.28 -29.42 9.29
CA SER A 439 -13.73 -29.66 7.97
C SER A 439 -12.24 -29.31 7.90
N MET A 440 -11.52 -29.96 6.98
CA MET A 440 -10.09 -29.75 6.77
C MET A 440 -9.78 -28.34 6.24
N GLU A 441 -8.70 -27.74 6.73
CA GLU A 441 -8.11 -26.51 6.19
C GLU A 441 -6.70 -26.75 5.64
N ILE A 442 -6.26 -25.89 4.72
CA ILE A 442 -4.89 -25.90 4.21
C ILE A 442 -4.01 -25.15 5.20
N LEU A 443 -2.94 -25.81 5.66
CA LEU A 443 -2.10 -25.31 6.74
C LEU A 443 -0.85 -24.61 6.22
N ASN A 444 -0.35 -25.03 5.07
CA ASN A 444 0.83 -24.46 4.45
C ASN A 444 0.48 -23.31 3.50
N VAL A 445 1.49 -22.60 3.00
CA VAL A 445 1.27 -21.52 2.02
C VAL A 445 1.77 -22.00 0.66
N PRO A 446 0.88 -22.46 -0.24
CA PRO A 446 1.29 -22.94 -1.56
C PRO A 446 2.12 -21.90 -2.32
N SER A 447 3.18 -22.35 -3.01
CA SER A 447 4.15 -21.44 -3.65
C SER A 447 3.54 -20.59 -4.77
N GLY A 448 2.46 -21.06 -5.41
CA GLY A 448 1.70 -20.32 -6.43
C GLY A 448 0.68 -19.31 -5.88
N GLY A 449 0.59 -19.13 -4.55
CA GLY A 449 -0.41 -18.31 -3.88
C GLY A 449 -1.76 -19.01 -3.65
N SER A 450 -2.00 -20.14 -4.31
CA SER A 450 -3.13 -21.03 -4.08
C SER A 450 -2.71 -22.50 -4.31
N GLN A 451 -3.45 -23.44 -3.72
CA GLN A 451 -3.20 -24.87 -3.94
C GLN A 451 -3.43 -25.24 -5.41
N ARG A 452 -2.52 -26.03 -5.98
CA ARG A 452 -2.63 -26.56 -7.34
C ARG A 452 -3.61 -27.74 -7.36
N ALA A 453 -4.36 -27.86 -8.45
CA ALA A 453 -5.11 -29.08 -8.73
C ALA A 453 -4.15 -30.20 -9.17
N VAL A 454 -4.13 -31.31 -8.43
CA VAL A 454 -3.28 -32.49 -8.64
C VAL A 454 -4.15 -33.71 -8.96
N THR A 455 -3.54 -34.80 -9.44
CA THR A 455 -4.30 -36.01 -9.83
C THR A 455 -4.80 -36.81 -8.61
N ASN A 456 -4.00 -36.89 -7.55
CA ASN A 456 -4.32 -37.64 -6.35
C ASN A 456 -3.71 -37.04 -5.08
N GLY A 457 -4.18 -37.51 -3.93
CA GLY A 457 -3.71 -37.13 -2.60
C GLY A 457 -3.90 -38.28 -1.62
N ILE A 458 -3.18 -38.22 -0.50
CA ILE A 458 -3.27 -39.21 0.57
C ILE A 458 -3.66 -38.54 1.88
N PHE A 459 -4.66 -39.11 2.52
CA PHE A 459 -5.31 -38.58 3.71
C PHE A 459 -5.30 -39.59 4.83
N LEU A 460 -5.23 -39.10 6.06
CA LEU A 460 -5.58 -39.81 7.26
C LEU A 460 -7.04 -39.52 7.58
N VAL A 461 -7.84 -40.55 7.73
CA VAL A 461 -9.26 -40.46 8.11
C VAL A 461 -9.52 -41.24 9.39
N SER A 462 -10.60 -40.88 10.07
CA SER A 462 -11.07 -41.58 11.25
C SER A 462 -12.58 -41.74 11.25
N ASP A 463 -13.04 -42.91 11.68
CA ASP A 463 -14.45 -43.20 11.90
C ASP A 463 -14.84 -43.20 13.40
N LEU A 464 -13.88 -42.84 14.27
CA LEU A 464 -14.09 -42.73 15.71
C LEU A 464 -15.23 -41.77 16.04
N LYS A 465 -15.96 -42.06 17.11
CA LYS A 465 -17.10 -41.27 17.58
C LYS A 465 -16.76 -40.51 18.86
N PRO A 466 -17.41 -39.38 19.17
CA PRO A 466 -17.18 -38.66 20.41
C PRO A 466 -17.40 -39.57 21.64
N THR A 467 -16.47 -39.53 22.58
CA THR A 467 -16.57 -40.21 23.89
C THR A 467 -17.28 -39.33 24.93
N GLY A 468 -17.25 -38.01 24.74
CA GLY A 468 -17.87 -37.05 25.65
C GLY A 468 -17.16 -36.89 27.01
N THR A 469 -15.97 -37.46 27.17
CA THR A 469 -15.19 -37.38 28.41
C THR A 469 -13.96 -36.50 28.20
N LEU A 470 -13.74 -35.52 29.08
CA LEU A 470 -12.56 -34.66 29.03
C LEU A 470 -11.28 -35.48 29.16
N ASP A 471 -10.41 -35.32 28.16
CA ASP A 471 -9.11 -35.97 28.09
C ASP A 471 -7.97 -34.94 28.16
N HIS A 472 -7.99 -33.93 27.29
CA HIS A 472 -6.95 -32.90 27.22
C HIS A 472 -7.53 -31.53 26.79
N PHE A 473 -6.66 -30.51 26.75
CA PHE A 473 -7.00 -29.19 26.22
C PHE A 473 -6.22 -28.87 24.93
N TYR A 474 -6.89 -28.24 23.97
CA TYR A 474 -6.26 -27.58 22.85
C TYR A 474 -6.11 -26.08 23.16
N VAL A 475 -4.87 -25.59 23.28
CA VAL A 475 -4.58 -24.20 23.65
C VAL A 475 -4.20 -23.41 22.41
N THR A 476 -4.89 -22.29 22.16
CA THR A 476 -4.63 -21.41 21.01
C THR A 476 -4.38 -19.95 21.43
N PRO A 477 -3.60 -19.17 20.64
CA PRO A 477 -2.72 -19.62 19.56
C PRO A 477 -1.61 -20.56 20.05
N TYR A 478 -1.30 -21.60 19.28
CA TYR A 478 -0.29 -22.61 19.65
C TYR A 478 1.12 -22.28 19.14
N ASP A 479 1.24 -21.24 18.30
CA ASP A 479 2.46 -20.94 17.55
C ASP A 479 2.90 -19.45 17.55
N SER A 480 2.81 -18.79 18.72
CA SER A 480 3.09 -17.34 18.83
C SER A 480 4.58 -17.02 18.93
N ILE A 481 5.04 -16.00 18.20
CA ILE A 481 6.37 -15.39 18.33
C ILE A 481 6.19 -13.90 18.67
N VAL A 482 6.66 -13.49 19.84
CA VAL A 482 6.30 -12.21 20.45
C VAL A 482 7.51 -11.41 20.90
N LEU A 483 7.39 -10.09 20.97
CA LEU A 483 8.40 -9.23 21.57
C LEU A 483 8.34 -9.35 23.11
N SER A 484 9.48 -9.20 23.78
CA SER A 484 9.54 -9.07 25.25
C SER A 484 8.51 -8.06 25.77
N GLY A 485 7.77 -8.42 26.82
CA GLY A 485 6.69 -7.60 27.41
C GLY A 485 5.34 -7.68 26.70
N ALA A 486 5.26 -8.29 25.51
CA ALA A 486 4.02 -8.42 24.77
C ALA A 486 3.00 -9.32 25.47
N GLN A 487 1.73 -9.02 25.26
CA GLN A 487 0.62 -9.80 25.79
C GLN A 487 -0.07 -10.63 24.70
N VAL A 488 -0.41 -11.87 25.02
CA VAL A 488 -1.13 -12.82 24.16
C VAL A 488 -2.31 -13.39 24.93
N SER A 489 -3.51 -13.30 24.36
CA SER A 489 -4.70 -13.94 24.92
C SER A 489 -4.78 -15.39 24.45
N LEU A 490 -4.71 -16.34 25.39
CA LEU A 490 -4.78 -17.77 25.11
C LEU A 490 -6.16 -18.33 25.46
N ARG A 491 -6.63 -19.27 24.64
CA ARG A 491 -7.90 -19.98 24.84
C ARG A 491 -7.66 -21.48 24.95
N ALA A 492 -8.21 -22.09 25.99
CA ALA A 492 -8.21 -23.54 26.16
C ALA A 492 -9.55 -24.14 25.71
N THR A 493 -9.51 -25.05 24.74
CA THR A 493 -10.68 -25.80 24.25
C THR A 493 -10.63 -27.21 24.79
N ALA A 494 -11.68 -27.65 25.48
CA ALA A 494 -11.75 -29.00 26.03
C ALA A 494 -11.96 -30.04 24.92
N MET A 495 -11.16 -31.10 24.95
CA MET A 495 -11.15 -32.17 23.98
C MET A 495 -11.39 -33.52 24.65
N ASP A 496 -12.04 -34.43 23.94
CA ASP A 496 -12.12 -35.82 24.31
C ASP A 496 -10.98 -36.67 23.70
N GLN A 497 -10.86 -37.92 24.15
CA GLN A 497 -9.78 -38.81 23.71
C GLN A 497 -9.75 -39.00 22.18
N ASN A 498 -10.89 -38.90 21.49
CA ASN A 498 -10.97 -39.10 20.05
C ASN A 498 -10.80 -37.79 19.26
N GLY A 499 -10.42 -36.70 19.92
CA GLY A 499 -10.18 -35.39 19.29
C GLY A 499 -11.46 -34.61 18.98
N PHE A 500 -12.57 -34.87 19.66
CA PHE A 500 -13.80 -34.08 19.54
C PHE A 500 -13.89 -33.01 20.64
N THR A 501 -14.45 -31.85 20.30
CA THR A 501 -14.64 -30.77 21.28
C THR A 501 -15.78 -31.05 22.24
N LEU A 502 -15.62 -30.59 23.47
CA LEU A 502 -16.63 -30.61 24.52
C LEU A 502 -17.24 -29.22 24.73
N SER A 503 -18.55 -29.17 25.01
CA SER A 503 -19.25 -27.89 25.22
C SER A 503 -18.96 -27.26 26.59
N ASP A 504 -18.47 -28.04 27.56
CA ASP A 504 -18.09 -27.59 28.89
C ASP A 504 -16.60 -27.89 29.12
N SER A 505 -15.82 -26.85 29.40
CA SER A 505 -14.40 -26.94 29.72
C SER A 505 -14.11 -27.08 31.22
N GLY A 506 -15.13 -26.95 32.07
CA GLY A 506 -14.95 -26.78 33.51
C GLY A 506 -14.12 -25.54 33.87
N SER A 507 -13.65 -25.49 35.11
CA SER A 507 -12.70 -24.46 35.57
C SER A 507 -11.29 -24.76 35.07
N VAL A 508 -10.74 -23.89 34.22
CA VAL A 508 -9.36 -24.02 33.70
C VAL A 508 -8.39 -23.27 34.61
N ALA A 509 -7.30 -23.93 35.00
CA ALA A 509 -6.16 -23.32 35.68
C ALA A 509 -5.00 -23.15 34.71
N TRP A 510 -4.38 -21.97 34.71
CA TRP A 510 -3.25 -21.62 33.85
C TRP A 510 -1.93 -21.64 34.62
N SER A 511 -0.87 -22.10 33.95
CA SER A 511 0.49 -22.14 34.51
C SER A 511 1.54 -22.04 33.40
N ILE A 512 2.78 -21.70 33.76
CA ILE A 512 3.92 -21.71 32.85
C ILE A 512 4.81 -22.90 33.19
N ARG A 513 5.21 -23.67 32.18
CA ARG A 513 6.15 -24.78 32.28
C ARG A 513 7.38 -24.49 31.42
N ASN A 514 8.52 -24.23 32.03
CA ASN A 514 9.75 -23.83 31.33
C ASN A 514 9.60 -22.47 30.59
N GLY A 515 10.62 -21.62 30.68
CA GLY A 515 10.57 -20.24 30.17
C GLY A 515 10.23 -19.21 31.25
N ASP A 516 9.94 -17.99 30.82
CA ASP A 516 9.70 -16.81 31.67
C ASP A 516 8.39 -16.09 31.27
N GLY A 517 7.97 -15.13 32.09
CA GLY A 517 6.70 -14.41 31.91
C GLY A 517 5.64 -14.76 32.95
N LEU A 518 4.40 -14.34 32.71
CA LEU A 518 3.26 -14.52 33.60
C LEU A 518 2.02 -14.88 32.79
N VAL A 519 1.16 -15.76 33.31
CA VAL A 519 -0.17 -16.01 32.74
C VAL A 519 -1.21 -15.77 33.83
N ASP A 520 -2.25 -14.99 33.52
CA ASP A 520 -3.32 -14.70 34.46
C ASP A 520 -4.43 -15.77 34.44
N VAL A 521 -5.43 -15.61 35.32
CA VAL A 521 -6.56 -16.53 35.45
C VAL A 521 -7.48 -16.54 34.22
N SER A 522 -7.41 -15.51 33.37
CA SER A 522 -8.18 -15.37 32.14
C SER A 522 -7.43 -15.94 30.92
N GLY A 523 -6.19 -16.39 31.09
CA GLY A 523 -5.36 -16.92 30.00
C GLY A 523 -4.56 -15.85 29.25
N ILE A 524 -4.42 -14.64 29.80
CA ILE A 524 -3.56 -13.62 29.20
C ILE A 524 -2.11 -13.90 29.63
N PHE A 525 -1.28 -14.29 28.68
CA PHE A 525 0.16 -14.42 28.84
C PHE A 525 0.84 -13.08 28.62
N THR A 526 1.72 -12.65 29.53
CA THR A 526 2.65 -11.54 29.38
C THR A 526 4.05 -12.09 29.23
N ALA A 527 4.68 -11.83 28.08
CA ALA A 527 6.02 -12.30 27.74
C ALA A 527 7.07 -11.79 28.73
N GLY A 528 8.01 -12.68 29.08
CA GLY A 528 9.14 -12.35 29.93
C GLY A 528 10.16 -11.44 29.25
N SER A 529 11.30 -11.24 29.92
CA SER A 529 12.34 -10.29 29.51
C SER A 529 13.49 -10.91 28.72
N GLU A 530 13.58 -12.25 28.67
CA GLU A 530 14.65 -12.96 27.99
C GLU A 530 14.15 -13.72 26.76
N SER A 531 15.02 -13.88 25.76
CA SER A 531 14.67 -14.70 24.60
C SER A 531 14.56 -16.17 25.02
N SER A 532 13.36 -16.73 24.92
CA SER A 532 13.04 -18.07 25.42
C SER A 532 11.86 -18.67 24.65
N THR A 533 11.66 -19.98 24.75
CA THR A 533 10.36 -20.59 24.41
C THR A 533 9.67 -20.94 25.72
N THR A 534 8.50 -20.35 25.93
CA THR A 534 7.68 -20.51 27.13
C THR A 534 6.49 -21.40 26.81
N LEU A 535 6.28 -22.46 27.60
CA LEU A 535 5.11 -23.32 27.46
C LEU A 535 4.01 -22.87 28.42
N VAL A 536 2.89 -22.38 27.87
CA VAL A 536 1.75 -21.95 28.67
C VAL A 536 0.73 -23.07 28.71
N THR A 537 0.46 -23.60 29.90
CA THR A 537 -0.33 -24.82 30.13
C THR A 537 -1.67 -24.48 30.78
N ALA A 538 -2.76 -24.91 30.13
CA ALA A 538 -4.09 -25.00 30.72
C ALA A 538 -4.31 -26.40 31.32
N SER A 539 -4.98 -26.47 32.47
CA SER A 539 -5.22 -27.72 33.19
C SER A 539 -6.58 -27.73 33.91
N SER A 540 -7.16 -28.92 34.03
CA SER A 540 -8.34 -29.20 34.85
C SER A 540 -8.33 -30.67 35.28
N GLY A 541 -8.10 -30.92 36.57
CA GLY A 541 -7.92 -32.29 37.07
C GLY A 541 -6.67 -32.94 36.47
N ASN A 542 -6.84 -34.02 35.71
CA ASN A 542 -5.75 -34.70 34.99
C ASN A 542 -5.62 -34.25 33.53
N ALA A 543 -6.58 -33.48 33.02
CA ALA A 543 -6.56 -32.99 31.65
C ALA A 543 -5.65 -31.77 31.56
N GLU A 544 -4.76 -31.76 30.59
CA GLU A 544 -3.80 -30.69 30.35
C GLU A 544 -3.71 -30.38 28.86
N GLY A 545 -3.23 -29.18 28.53
CA GLY A 545 -2.95 -28.75 27.16
C GLY A 545 -2.03 -27.55 27.20
N SER A 546 -1.15 -27.41 26.20
CA SER A 546 -0.17 -26.33 26.21
C SER A 546 0.02 -25.68 24.86
N ALA A 547 0.40 -24.40 24.88
CA ALA A 547 0.83 -23.63 23.72
C ALA A 547 2.28 -23.14 23.92
N SER A 548 3.07 -23.20 22.85
CA SER A 548 4.43 -22.65 22.82
C SER A 548 4.38 -21.17 22.45
N VAL A 549 5.02 -20.32 23.24
CA VAL A 549 5.21 -18.90 22.93
C VAL A 549 6.69 -18.60 22.91
N THR A 550 7.22 -18.22 21.75
CA THR A 550 8.62 -17.79 21.62
C THR A 550 8.73 -16.30 21.89
N VAL A 551 9.50 -15.94 22.91
CA VAL A 551 9.79 -14.57 23.30
C VAL A 551 11.09 -14.13 22.63
N VAL A 552 11.07 -12.95 22.00
CA VAL A 552 12.25 -12.31 21.42
C VAL A 552 12.56 -11.05 22.20
N LYS A 553 13.73 -11.01 22.84
CA LYS A 553 14.19 -9.83 23.59
C LYS A 553 14.66 -8.70 22.68
N THR A 554 15.52 -9.00 21.72
CA THR A 554 16.16 -8.00 20.85
C THR A 554 15.71 -8.22 19.42
N PRO A 555 14.88 -7.32 18.85
CA PRO A 555 14.53 -7.39 17.44
C PRO A 555 15.72 -7.01 16.54
N ASP A 556 15.59 -7.24 15.25
CA ASP A 556 16.55 -6.78 14.24
C ASP A 556 16.27 -5.33 13.83
N SER A 557 14.99 -4.96 13.74
CA SER A 557 14.55 -3.60 13.40
C SER A 557 13.26 -3.21 14.12
N ILE A 558 13.06 -1.90 14.20
CA ILE A 558 11.83 -1.25 14.65
C ILE A 558 11.39 -0.30 13.53
N SER A 559 10.09 -0.28 13.23
CA SER A 559 9.47 0.66 12.30
C SER A 559 8.32 1.39 12.96
N LEU A 560 8.04 2.61 12.48
CA LEU A 560 6.90 3.42 12.90
C LEU A 560 5.91 3.58 11.77
N SER A 561 4.63 3.53 12.10
CA SER A 561 3.53 3.89 11.21
C SER A 561 2.49 4.72 11.95
N ASN A 562 1.63 5.41 11.21
CA ASN A 562 0.45 6.03 11.78
C ASN A 562 -0.61 4.95 12.06
N GLU A 563 -1.14 4.87 13.29
CA GLU A 563 -2.04 3.79 13.71
C GLU A 563 -3.33 3.77 12.88
N SER A 564 -3.90 4.96 12.58
CA SER A 564 -5.17 5.06 11.84
C SER A 564 -5.06 4.74 10.36
N THR A 565 -3.91 4.99 9.74
CA THR A 565 -3.74 4.87 8.27
C THR A 565 -2.81 3.74 7.85
N GLY A 566 -1.99 3.21 8.75
CA GLY A 566 -0.93 2.24 8.45
C GLY A 566 0.24 2.83 7.65
N ALA A 567 0.25 4.14 7.37
CA ALA A 567 1.30 4.77 6.57
C ALA A 567 2.64 4.79 7.34
N PRO A 568 3.77 4.40 6.73
CA PRO A 568 5.07 4.43 7.40
C PRO A 568 5.49 5.86 7.72
N ILE A 569 6.09 6.06 8.90
CA ILE A 569 6.52 7.37 9.39
C ILE A 569 8.04 7.39 9.51
N THR A 570 8.67 8.31 8.75
CA THR A 570 10.11 8.59 8.79
C THR A 570 10.44 9.99 9.30
N SER A 571 9.44 10.88 9.38
CA SER A 571 9.50 12.22 9.95
C SER A 571 8.10 12.72 10.28
N LEU A 572 7.97 13.66 11.21
CA LEU A 572 6.71 14.35 11.51
C LEU A 572 6.83 15.85 11.26
N ALA A 573 5.83 16.44 10.61
CA ALA A 573 5.65 17.87 10.48
C ALA A 573 4.24 18.19 10.99
N LEU A 574 4.15 18.90 12.12
CA LEU A 574 2.92 19.04 12.90
C LEU A 574 2.67 20.51 13.25
N SER A 575 1.41 20.87 13.40
CA SER A 575 1.02 22.14 14.04
C SER A 575 1.19 22.05 15.56
N PRO A 576 1.39 23.18 16.27
CA PRO A 576 1.44 23.20 17.73
C PRO A 576 0.28 22.49 18.42
N LEU A 577 0.59 21.62 19.39
CA LEU A 577 -0.34 20.71 20.11
C LEU A 577 -1.11 19.70 19.24
N GLN A 578 -0.78 19.55 17.95
CA GLN A 578 -1.37 18.48 17.16
C GLN A 578 -0.91 17.13 17.72
N SER A 579 -1.86 16.22 17.88
CA SER A 579 -1.58 14.84 18.28
C SER A 579 -1.64 13.88 17.10
N VAL A 580 -0.77 12.89 17.10
CA VAL A 580 -0.75 11.77 16.16
C VAL A 580 -0.60 10.47 16.92
N ASP A 581 -1.42 9.49 16.58
CA ASP A 581 -1.35 8.14 17.14
C ASP A 581 -0.41 7.29 16.29
N LEU A 582 0.67 6.79 16.91
CA LEU A 582 1.74 6.06 16.23
C LEU A 582 1.79 4.62 16.69
N LYS A 583 2.08 3.74 15.73
CA LYS A 583 2.33 2.32 15.96
C LYS A 583 3.81 2.01 15.84
N ALA A 584 4.37 1.37 16.87
CA ALA A 584 5.65 0.69 16.76
C ALA A 584 5.46 -0.77 16.34
N SER A 585 6.35 -1.25 15.49
CA SER A 585 6.41 -2.67 15.08
C SER A 585 7.85 -3.14 15.03
N ALA A 586 8.06 -4.40 15.37
CA ALA A 586 9.37 -5.02 15.45
C ALA A 586 9.46 -6.26 14.57
N VAL A 587 10.63 -6.45 13.97
CA VAL A 587 10.92 -7.61 13.12
C VAL A 587 12.14 -8.35 13.66
N TYR A 588 12.09 -9.68 13.68
CA TYR A 588 13.22 -10.55 14.02
C TYR A 588 13.36 -11.63 12.95
N LYS A 589 14.53 -11.70 12.30
CA LYS A 589 14.80 -12.67 11.22
C LYS A 589 13.71 -12.69 10.13
N LYS A 590 13.22 -11.50 9.75
CA LYS A 590 12.09 -11.26 8.82
C LYS A 590 10.69 -11.64 9.34
N ILE A 591 10.57 -12.14 10.56
CA ILE A 591 9.30 -12.42 11.23
C ILE A 591 8.80 -11.16 11.92
N ALA A 592 7.59 -10.72 11.59
CA ALA A 592 6.91 -9.68 12.35
C ALA A 592 6.55 -10.22 13.74
N LEU A 593 6.96 -9.52 14.79
CA LEU A 593 6.70 -9.91 16.17
C LEU A 593 5.35 -9.36 16.63
N THR A 594 4.55 -10.18 17.30
CA THR A 594 3.40 -9.65 18.04
C THR A 594 3.90 -8.76 19.16
N SER A 595 3.44 -7.51 19.18
CA SER A 595 3.81 -6.49 20.16
C SER A 595 2.72 -5.43 20.29
N GLN A 596 2.57 -4.89 21.49
CA GLN A 596 1.80 -3.68 21.78
C GLN A 596 2.75 -2.49 21.92
N ASP A 597 2.26 -1.26 21.82
CA ASP A 597 3.12 -0.05 21.93
C ASP A 597 3.79 0.07 23.30
N THR A 598 3.17 -0.51 24.33
CA THR A 598 3.72 -0.65 25.69
C THR A 598 4.94 -1.59 25.78
N CYS A 599 5.25 -2.34 24.71
CA CYS A 599 6.48 -3.12 24.61
C CYS A 599 7.70 -2.25 24.28
N TYR A 600 7.48 -1.00 23.89
CA TYR A 600 8.52 -0.07 23.44
C TYR A 600 8.71 1.06 24.44
N VAL A 601 9.93 1.60 24.48
CA VAL A 601 10.25 2.81 25.23
C VAL A 601 10.23 3.99 24.26
N TRP A 602 9.30 4.92 24.51
CA TRP A 602 9.08 6.12 23.72
C TRP A 602 9.72 7.33 24.41
N THR A 603 10.44 8.15 23.64
CA THR A 603 11.09 9.38 24.13
C THR A 603 11.05 10.48 23.08
N ALA A 604 10.78 11.71 23.48
CA ALA A 604 10.74 12.86 22.58
C ALA A 604 11.57 14.02 23.15
N ASP A 605 12.22 14.78 22.27
CA ASP A 605 12.82 16.05 22.65
C ASP A 605 11.72 17.05 23.07
N PRO A 606 11.85 17.75 24.22
CA PRO A 606 10.81 18.67 24.70
C PRO A 606 10.44 19.81 23.74
N SER A 607 11.37 20.20 22.85
CA SER A 607 11.13 21.20 21.80
C SER A 607 10.28 20.68 20.65
N ALA A 608 10.14 19.36 20.51
CA ALA A 608 9.25 18.72 19.55
C ALA A 608 7.89 18.38 20.15
N GLY A 609 7.83 17.92 21.40
CA GLY A 609 6.59 17.53 22.06
C GLY A 609 6.75 16.48 23.15
N THR A 610 5.66 15.75 23.43
CA THR A 610 5.61 14.63 24.39
C THR A 610 5.00 13.40 23.74
N VAL A 611 5.35 12.21 24.23
CA VAL A 611 4.79 10.93 23.78
C VAL A 611 4.46 10.05 24.98
N ASP A 612 3.33 9.36 24.94
CA ASP A 612 2.93 8.41 25.98
C ASP A 612 3.37 6.96 25.69
N GLU A 613 3.06 6.03 26.60
CA GLU A 613 3.42 4.62 26.47
C GLU A 613 2.66 3.86 25.36
N ASN A 614 1.59 4.45 24.83
CA ASN A 614 0.78 3.88 23.77
C ASN A 614 1.18 4.43 22.38
N GLY A 615 2.21 5.26 22.30
CA GLY A 615 2.67 5.84 21.04
C GLY A 615 1.93 7.11 20.61
N VAL A 616 1.07 7.68 21.47
CA VAL A 616 0.38 8.94 21.15
C VAL A 616 1.35 10.10 21.35
N PHE A 617 1.78 10.72 20.25
CA PHE A 617 2.66 11.87 20.24
C PHE A 617 1.85 13.17 20.15
N THR A 618 2.10 14.12 21.05
CA THR A 618 1.53 15.48 21.03
C THR A 618 2.64 16.50 20.81
N ALA A 619 2.53 17.28 19.73
CA ALA A 619 3.48 18.33 19.38
C ALA A 619 3.58 19.43 20.46
N ALA A 620 4.73 20.08 20.55
CA ALA A 620 4.96 21.20 21.46
C ALA A 620 3.97 22.36 21.23
N ALA A 621 3.78 23.21 22.25
CA ALA A 621 2.87 24.35 22.19
C ALA A 621 3.36 25.51 21.30
N GLN A 622 4.62 25.50 20.91
CA GLN A 622 5.28 26.53 20.12
C GLN A 622 6.07 25.89 18.98
N SER A 623 6.31 26.66 17.93
CA SER A 623 7.21 26.31 16.85
C SER A 623 8.59 25.83 17.37
N GLY A 624 9.08 24.72 16.83
CA GLY A 624 10.30 24.07 17.29
C GLY A 624 10.65 22.83 16.48
N SER A 625 11.83 22.26 16.72
CA SER A 625 12.23 20.98 16.13
C SER A 625 12.95 20.12 17.16
N GLY A 626 12.94 18.81 16.91
CA GLY A 626 13.55 17.81 17.78
C GLY A 626 13.35 16.41 17.21
N ASN A 627 13.61 15.39 18.00
CA ASN A 627 13.47 14.00 17.59
C ASN A 627 12.46 13.24 18.45
N LEU A 628 11.84 12.23 17.85
CA LEU A 628 11.10 11.15 18.52
C LEU A 628 11.92 9.86 18.37
N THR A 629 12.25 9.22 19.49
CA THR A 629 13.00 7.95 19.52
C THR A 629 12.17 6.86 20.18
N VAL A 630 12.14 5.70 19.52
CA VAL A 630 11.42 4.51 19.97
C VAL A 630 12.39 3.34 20.04
N SER A 631 12.37 2.61 21.15
CA SER A 631 13.36 1.54 21.38
C SER A 631 12.78 0.29 22.03
N ALA A 632 13.36 -0.86 21.71
CA ALA A 632 13.04 -2.16 22.31
C ALA A 632 14.27 -3.07 22.23
N GLY A 633 14.61 -3.76 23.33
CA GLY A 633 15.67 -4.77 23.34
C GLY A 633 17.07 -4.28 22.96
N GLY A 634 17.35 -2.97 23.09
CA GLY A 634 18.61 -2.35 22.65
C GLY A 634 18.65 -1.90 21.19
N ARG A 635 17.56 -2.08 20.42
CA ARG A 635 17.36 -1.43 19.12
C ARG A 635 16.58 -0.14 19.28
N SER A 636 16.86 0.84 18.43
CA SER A 636 16.14 2.11 18.40
C SER A 636 15.94 2.61 16.96
N VAL A 637 14.83 3.31 16.75
CA VAL A 637 14.59 4.16 15.58
C VAL A 637 14.37 5.59 16.06
N THR A 638 14.94 6.55 15.35
CA THR A 638 14.81 7.98 15.65
C THR A 638 14.33 8.70 14.40
N ILE A 639 13.26 9.49 14.53
CA ILE A 639 12.71 10.30 13.45
C ILE A 639 12.73 11.79 13.83
N PRO A 640 12.98 12.70 12.89
CA PRO A 640 12.87 14.13 13.14
C PRO A 640 11.41 14.57 13.21
N VAL A 641 11.14 15.52 14.10
CA VAL A 641 9.85 16.18 14.28
C VAL A 641 10.05 17.69 14.13
N THR A 642 9.21 18.31 13.30
CA THR A 642 9.14 19.77 13.16
C THR A 642 7.74 20.23 13.55
N VAL A 643 7.68 21.19 14.46
CA VAL A 643 6.46 21.89 14.86
C VAL A 643 6.49 23.29 14.26
N SER A 644 5.44 23.69 13.54
CA SER A 644 5.35 25.02 12.94
C SER A 644 3.97 25.61 13.11
N GLY A 645 3.90 26.80 13.70
CA GLY A 645 2.72 27.63 13.73
C GLY A 645 2.37 28.23 12.37
N HIS A 646 1.20 28.85 12.29
CA HIS A 646 0.67 29.49 11.09
C HIS A 646 -0.24 30.66 11.42
N ILE A 647 -0.50 31.49 10.41
CA ILE A 647 -1.55 32.52 10.39
C ILE A 647 -2.58 32.14 9.29
N GLN A 648 -3.85 32.43 9.52
CA GLN A 648 -4.92 32.29 8.53
C GLN A 648 -5.73 33.59 8.47
N GLU A 649 -6.14 33.99 7.26
CA GLU A 649 -7.13 35.05 7.09
C GLU A 649 -8.48 34.56 7.63
N LEU A 650 -9.09 35.38 8.50
CA LEU A 650 -10.46 35.21 8.95
C LEU A 650 -11.41 36.00 8.04
N ASP A 651 -11.10 37.28 7.78
CA ASP A 651 -11.76 38.10 6.76
C ASP A 651 -10.96 39.38 6.47
N SER A 652 -10.77 39.73 5.20
CA SER A 652 -10.13 40.98 4.75
C SER A 652 -11.11 42.14 4.54
N PHE A 653 -12.42 41.88 4.51
CA PHE A 653 -13.51 42.83 4.23
C PHE A 653 -13.47 43.49 2.85
N GLU A 654 -12.73 42.90 1.91
CA GLU A 654 -12.68 43.34 0.51
C GLU A 654 -13.95 42.96 -0.29
N THR A 655 -14.85 42.17 0.30
CA THR A 655 -16.10 41.72 -0.33
C THR A 655 -17.34 42.14 0.45
N ASP A 656 -18.47 42.28 -0.25
CA ASP A 656 -19.75 42.60 0.40
C ASP A 656 -20.20 41.47 1.36
N ALA A 657 -19.81 40.22 1.07
CA ALA A 657 -20.06 39.07 1.94
C ALA A 657 -19.31 39.20 3.27
N GLY A 658 -18.01 39.54 3.23
CA GLY A 658 -17.20 39.77 4.43
C GLY A 658 -17.72 40.92 5.26
N LEU A 659 -18.09 42.05 4.62
CA LEU A 659 -18.70 43.17 5.34
C LEU A 659 -20.05 42.78 5.99
N SER A 660 -20.88 41.99 5.29
CA SER A 660 -22.16 41.52 5.82
C SER A 660 -22.03 40.54 7.00
N ALA A 661 -20.82 40.03 7.24
CA ALA A 661 -20.53 39.24 8.43
C ALA A 661 -20.57 40.08 9.72
N LEU A 662 -20.58 41.41 9.60
CA LEU A 662 -20.75 42.36 10.69
C LEU A 662 -22.08 43.09 10.55
N ALA A 663 -22.98 42.92 11.52
CA ALA A 663 -24.32 43.50 11.48
C ALA A 663 -24.44 44.73 12.40
N SER A 664 -25.07 45.77 11.86
CA SER A 664 -25.42 46.98 12.59
C SER A 664 -26.46 46.69 13.68
N THR A 665 -26.36 47.37 14.81
CA THR A 665 -27.33 47.34 15.91
C THR A 665 -27.90 48.73 16.18
N ALA A 666 -28.76 48.87 17.20
CA ALA A 666 -29.25 50.18 17.63
C ALA A 666 -28.14 51.10 18.20
N THR A 667 -26.99 50.53 18.60
CA THR A 667 -25.89 51.27 19.25
C THR A 667 -24.64 51.40 18.37
N ALA A 668 -24.55 50.65 17.27
CA ALA A 668 -23.45 50.75 16.32
C ALA A 668 -23.90 50.52 14.88
N ALA A 669 -23.43 51.36 13.96
CA ALA A 669 -23.66 51.24 12.52
C ALA A 669 -22.37 50.83 11.80
N VAL A 670 -22.45 49.75 11.02
CA VAL A 670 -21.37 49.20 10.19
C VAL A 670 -21.55 49.67 8.76
N ASN A 671 -20.51 50.26 8.18
CA ASN A 671 -20.49 50.74 6.80
C ASN A 671 -19.16 50.38 6.13
N VAL A 672 -19.15 50.36 4.80
CA VAL A 672 -17.91 50.29 4.02
C VAL A 672 -17.19 51.64 4.07
N GLU A 673 -15.87 51.62 4.21
CA GLU A 673 -15.01 52.77 3.99
C GLU A 673 -14.07 52.48 2.82
N THR A 674 -13.94 53.44 1.90
CA THR A 674 -13.12 53.31 0.69
C THR A 674 -12.09 54.43 0.57
N SER A 675 -12.07 55.38 1.50
CA SER A 675 -11.03 56.39 1.57
C SER A 675 -9.69 55.75 1.87
N SER A 676 -8.74 55.92 0.96
CA SER A 676 -7.36 55.39 1.10
C SER A 676 -6.60 55.85 2.36
N ASP A 677 -7.09 56.85 3.08
CA ASP A 677 -6.52 57.30 4.36
C ASP A 677 -7.00 56.44 5.55
N LEU A 678 -8.11 55.72 5.36
CA LEU A 678 -8.84 54.94 6.36
C LEU A 678 -8.98 53.47 5.94
N VAL A 679 -8.15 53.02 4.99
CA VAL A 679 -7.99 51.62 4.56
C VAL A 679 -6.57 51.19 4.89
N ARG A 680 -6.39 50.02 5.52
CA ARG A 680 -5.09 49.50 5.92
C ARG A 680 -4.53 48.54 4.87
N TYR A 681 -5.31 47.57 4.43
CA TYR A 681 -4.99 46.61 3.37
C TYR A 681 -6.07 46.66 2.28
N GLY A 682 -5.73 46.23 1.06
CA GLY A 682 -6.69 46.23 -0.05
C GLY A 682 -7.25 47.61 -0.42
N GLN A 683 -8.55 47.70 -0.60
CA GLN A 683 -9.28 48.89 -1.04
C GLN A 683 -10.41 49.30 -0.09
N ARG A 684 -10.75 48.45 0.88
CA ARG A 684 -11.90 48.66 1.76
C ARG A 684 -11.50 48.43 3.22
N SER A 685 -12.23 49.08 4.11
CA SER A 685 -12.19 48.74 5.54
C SER A 685 -13.59 48.86 6.13
N VAL A 686 -13.75 48.33 7.33
CA VAL A 686 -15.01 48.41 8.07
C VAL A 686 -15.02 49.72 8.85
N ARG A 687 -16.02 50.57 8.61
CA ARG A 687 -16.30 51.76 9.43
C ARG A 687 -17.40 51.46 10.44
N VAL A 688 -17.09 51.66 11.72
CA VAL A 688 -18.03 51.47 12.83
C VAL A 688 -18.30 52.80 13.50
N ASP A 689 -19.50 53.35 13.28
CA ASP A 689 -20.03 54.45 14.08
C ASP A 689 -20.70 53.88 15.32
N TYR A 690 -20.26 54.29 16.51
CA TYR A 690 -20.77 53.76 17.76
C TYR A 690 -21.32 54.85 18.66
N ASN A 691 -22.35 54.50 19.42
CA ASN A 691 -22.95 55.31 20.47
C ASN A 691 -23.13 54.46 21.74
N ALA A 692 -22.22 54.62 22.69
CA ALA A 692 -22.25 53.95 23.99
C ALA A 692 -22.82 54.85 25.11
N SER A 693 -23.44 55.99 24.76
CA SER A 693 -23.94 56.97 25.75
C SER A 693 -25.11 56.44 26.58
N GLU A 694 -25.94 55.57 26.01
CA GLU A 694 -27.03 54.88 26.71
C GLU A 694 -26.64 53.42 26.93
N GLY A 695 -26.47 52.99 28.18
CA GLY A 695 -26.15 51.60 28.55
C GLY A 695 -24.66 51.25 28.69
N GLY A 696 -23.75 52.15 28.30
CA GLY A 696 -22.31 52.01 28.55
C GLY A 696 -21.55 51.08 27.59
N THR A 697 -22.23 50.43 26.64
CA THR A 697 -21.62 49.57 25.63
C THR A 697 -22.31 49.78 24.29
N ALA A 698 -21.53 49.89 23.22
CA ALA A 698 -22.02 49.80 21.85
C ALA A 698 -21.55 48.48 21.22
N THR A 699 -22.44 47.81 20.48
CA THR A 699 -22.20 46.44 19.99
C THR A 699 -22.40 46.34 18.49
N VAL A 700 -21.46 45.67 17.82
CA VAL A 700 -21.59 45.16 16.45
C VAL A 700 -21.77 43.65 16.54
N GLU A 701 -22.82 43.10 15.95
CA GLU A 701 -22.99 41.64 15.88
C GLU A 701 -22.07 41.06 14.79
N SER A 702 -21.58 39.84 14.99
CA SER A 702 -20.72 39.14 14.04
C SER A 702 -21.16 37.69 13.87
N ASN A 703 -20.94 37.14 12.67
CA ASN A 703 -21.07 35.71 12.39
C ASN A 703 -19.77 35.10 11.84
N LEU A 704 -18.63 35.77 12.04
CA LEU A 704 -17.32 35.27 11.60
C LEU A 704 -16.99 33.95 12.31
N VAL A 705 -16.62 32.94 11.53
CA VAL A 705 -16.34 31.58 12.01
C VAL A 705 -14.85 31.40 12.20
N ILE A 706 -14.44 31.03 13.41
CA ILE A 706 -13.04 30.76 13.75
C ILE A 706 -12.72 29.32 13.33
N PRO A 707 -11.69 29.08 12.49
CA PRO A 707 -11.25 27.74 12.15
C PRO A 707 -10.86 26.93 13.40
N SER A 708 -11.09 25.62 13.36
CA SER A 708 -10.76 24.74 14.48
C SER A 708 -9.26 24.71 14.74
N GLY A 709 -8.86 24.84 16.01
CA GLY A 709 -7.46 24.76 16.45
C GLY A 709 -6.74 26.10 16.54
N GLU A 710 -7.37 27.18 16.08
CA GLU A 710 -6.87 28.55 16.24
C GLU A 710 -6.92 29.00 17.71
N ARG A 711 -5.94 29.82 18.11
CA ARG A 711 -5.74 30.24 19.51
C ARG A 711 -5.57 31.74 19.72
N TYR A 712 -5.39 32.50 18.64
CA TYR A 712 -5.24 33.94 18.68
C TYR A 712 -6.11 34.57 17.60
N LEU A 713 -6.67 35.73 17.91
CA LEU A 713 -7.35 36.62 16.97
C LEU A 713 -6.46 37.85 16.76
N GLY A 714 -6.13 38.13 15.50
CA GLY A 714 -5.44 39.32 15.04
C GLY A 714 -6.37 40.23 14.24
N LEU A 715 -6.17 41.54 14.35
CA LEU A 715 -6.87 42.53 13.52
C LEU A 715 -6.14 43.89 13.50
N TRP A 716 -6.44 44.72 12.51
CA TRP A 716 -6.06 46.12 12.50
C TRP A 716 -7.20 47.02 12.98
N VAL A 717 -6.85 47.98 13.84
CA VAL A 717 -7.80 48.95 14.41
C VAL A 717 -7.29 50.37 14.18
N TYR A 718 -8.13 51.23 13.60
CA TYR A 718 -7.92 52.67 13.57
C TYR A 718 -8.65 53.30 14.76
N GLY A 719 -7.88 53.72 15.77
CA GLY A 719 -8.43 54.29 17.00
C GLY A 719 -8.94 55.73 16.84
N ASP A 720 -9.87 56.12 17.70
CA ASP A 720 -10.49 57.45 17.74
C ASP A 720 -10.06 58.32 18.95
N GLY A 721 -9.11 57.80 19.73
CA GLY A 721 -8.60 58.40 20.96
C GLY A 721 -9.64 58.55 22.07
N SER A 722 -10.70 57.72 22.08
CA SER A 722 -11.79 57.80 23.05
C SER A 722 -11.48 57.24 24.44
N VAL A 723 -10.38 56.49 24.59
CA VAL A 723 -10.00 55.69 25.78
C VAL A 723 -11.00 54.59 26.18
N ASN A 724 -11.97 54.29 25.31
CA ASN A 724 -12.89 53.16 25.48
C ASN A 724 -12.16 51.82 25.29
N ALA A 725 -12.76 50.70 25.72
CA ALA A 725 -12.20 49.37 25.51
C ALA A 725 -12.91 48.68 24.33
N LEU A 726 -12.15 48.12 23.41
CA LEU A 726 -12.64 47.23 22.35
C LEU A 726 -12.47 45.78 22.81
N THR A 727 -13.57 45.03 22.81
CA THR A 727 -13.63 43.62 23.21
C THR A 727 -14.37 42.79 22.15
N ALA A 728 -14.18 41.48 22.17
CA ALA A 728 -14.95 40.55 21.34
C ALA A 728 -15.62 39.50 22.23
N THR A 729 -16.89 39.19 21.94
CA THR A 729 -17.57 38.04 22.53
C THR A 729 -17.39 36.85 21.60
N VAL A 730 -16.72 35.80 22.06
CA VAL A 730 -16.41 34.58 21.31
C VAL A 730 -17.27 33.43 21.82
N THR A 731 -17.79 32.60 20.92
CA THR A 731 -18.53 31.38 21.28
C THR A 731 -17.67 30.16 20.98
N ASP A 732 -17.62 29.20 21.91
CA ASP A 732 -16.95 27.92 21.71
C ASP A 732 -17.82 26.89 20.97
N THR A 733 -17.26 25.73 20.63
CA THR A 733 -17.97 24.64 19.94
C THR A 733 -19.13 24.03 20.76
N SER A 734 -19.20 24.28 22.08
CA SER A 734 -20.31 23.86 22.95
C SER A 734 -21.44 24.90 23.02
N GLY A 735 -21.22 26.09 22.47
CA GLY A 735 -22.14 27.22 22.51
C GLY A 735 -21.94 28.16 23.70
N ALA A 736 -20.90 27.99 24.51
CA ALA A 736 -20.61 28.87 25.63
C ALA A 736 -19.90 30.15 25.14
N ALA A 737 -20.33 31.31 25.66
CA ALA A 737 -19.80 32.62 25.27
C ALA A 737 -18.80 33.15 26.31
N SER A 738 -17.69 33.74 25.84
CA SER A 738 -16.66 34.38 26.66
C SER A 738 -16.23 35.70 26.03
N ASP A 739 -15.96 36.71 26.85
CA ASP A 739 -15.45 38.01 26.38
C ASP A 739 -13.91 38.04 26.44
N ILE A 740 -13.29 38.49 25.36
CA ILE A 740 -11.85 38.75 25.28
C ILE A 740 -11.58 40.24 25.04
N VAL A 741 -10.54 40.79 25.68
CA VAL A 741 -10.13 42.18 25.48
C VAL A 741 -9.20 42.25 24.28
N LEU A 742 -9.53 43.09 23.29
CA LEU A 742 -8.71 43.30 22.09
C LEU A 742 -7.70 44.44 22.32
N THR A 743 -8.18 45.63 22.68
CA THR A 743 -7.32 46.78 23.00
C THR A 743 -8.08 47.90 23.72
N GLY A 744 -7.38 48.78 24.42
CA GLY A 744 -7.88 50.13 24.71
C GLY A 744 -7.77 51.05 23.48
N LEU A 745 -8.70 51.99 23.33
CA LEU A 745 -8.78 52.97 22.22
C LEU A 745 -8.18 54.32 22.63
N ASP A 746 -7.00 54.30 23.26
CA ASP A 746 -6.23 55.47 23.71
C ASP A 746 -5.29 56.05 22.64
N PHE A 747 -5.46 55.61 21.39
CA PHE A 747 -4.65 56.00 20.25
C PHE A 747 -5.49 56.46 19.05
N THR A 748 -4.84 57.12 18.11
CA THR A 748 -5.39 57.47 16.80
C THR A 748 -4.51 56.89 15.70
N GLY A 749 -5.10 56.50 14.56
CA GLY A 749 -4.36 55.83 13.49
C GLY A 749 -4.39 54.30 13.64
N TRP A 750 -3.85 53.61 12.63
CA TRP A 750 -3.83 52.15 12.56
C TRP A 750 -2.85 51.51 13.54
N LYS A 751 -3.33 50.50 14.28
CA LYS A 751 -2.55 49.63 15.17
C LYS A 751 -2.99 48.18 14.97
N GLN A 752 -2.04 47.26 14.83
CA GLN A 752 -2.31 45.82 14.86
C GLN A 752 -2.48 45.37 16.31
N VAL A 753 -3.48 44.53 16.56
CA VAL A 753 -3.78 43.99 17.89
C VAL A 753 -3.97 42.49 17.80
N THR A 754 -3.50 41.78 18.84
CA THR A 754 -3.68 40.32 18.99
C THR A 754 -4.29 40.02 20.35
N ALA A 755 -5.12 38.99 20.42
CA ALA A 755 -5.72 38.51 21.66
C ALA A 755 -5.84 36.99 21.66
N ALA A 756 -5.55 36.35 22.80
CA ALA A 756 -5.76 34.92 22.97
C ALA A 756 -7.26 34.59 22.93
N LEU A 757 -7.60 33.55 22.18
CA LEU A 757 -8.93 32.98 22.08
C LEU A 757 -9.19 32.01 23.24
N PRO A 758 -10.44 31.88 23.71
CA PRO A 758 -10.81 30.81 24.62
C PRO A 758 -10.62 29.43 23.95
N GLU A 759 -10.43 28.40 24.77
CA GLU A 759 -10.30 27.03 24.28
C GLU A 759 -11.54 26.62 23.45
N ASN A 760 -11.31 25.95 22.32
CA ASN A 760 -12.37 25.53 21.39
C ASN A 760 -13.22 26.69 20.82
N ALA A 761 -12.66 27.90 20.71
CA ALA A 761 -13.30 29.02 20.02
C ALA A 761 -13.79 28.61 18.62
N ALA A 762 -15.04 28.95 18.31
CA ALA A 762 -15.71 28.55 17.06
C ALA A 762 -16.24 29.74 16.26
N SER A 763 -16.59 30.86 16.91
CA SER A 763 -17.03 32.06 16.21
C SER A 763 -16.89 33.34 17.03
N ILE A 764 -16.77 34.47 16.35
CA ILE A 764 -16.93 35.80 16.93
C ILE A 764 -18.42 36.15 16.85
N ARG A 765 -19.05 36.34 18.01
CA ARG A 765 -20.48 36.69 18.11
C ARG A 765 -20.72 38.18 18.06
N SER A 766 -19.83 38.97 18.66
CA SER A 766 -19.93 40.42 18.62
C SER A 766 -18.61 41.11 18.92
N LEU A 767 -18.49 42.34 18.45
CA LEU A 767 -17.46 43.31 18.87
C LEU A 767 -18.15 44.36 19.74
N ASN A 768 -17.60 44.62 20.92
CA ASN A 768 -18.20 45.53 21.90
C ASN A 768 -17.23 46.67 22.25
N ILE A 769 -17.70 47.90 22.09
CA ILE A 769 -17.02 49.14 22.52
C ILE A 769 -17.58 49.52 23.89
N ILE A 770 -16.81 49.30 24.94
CA ILE A 770 -17.21 49.54 26.33
C ILE A 770 -16.76 50.92 26.77
N TYR A 771 -17.71 51.77 27.14
CA TYR A 771 -17.48 53.11 27.66
C TYR A 771 -16.76 53.02 29.00
N SER A 772 -15.52 53.53 29.03
CA SER A 772 -14.63 53.42 30.20
C SER A 772 -14.58 54.70 31.04
N GLY A 773 -15.57 55.60 30.88
CA GLY A 773 -15.65 56.87 31.63
C GLY A 773 -14.87 58.04 31.04
N GLY A 774 -14.42 57.95 29.78
CA GLY A 774 -13.70 59.01 29.07
C GLY A 774 -14.59 60.16 28.56
N GLU A 775 -14.00 61.15 27.88
CA GLU A 775 -14.73 62.33 27.36
C GLU A 775 -15.60 62.03 26.12
N LYS A 776 -15.41 60.88 25.46
CA LYS A 776 -16.12 60.48 24.23
C LYS A 776 -16.90 59.17 24.41
N SER A 777 -18.22 59.27 24.56
CA SER A 777 -19.14 58.12 24.57
C SER A 777 -19.72 57.79 23.18
N ILE A 778 -19.39 58.60 22.17
CA ILE A 778 -19.82 58.45 20.77
C ILE A 778 -18.59 58.69 19.90
N GLY A 779 -18.38 57.87 18.88
CA GLY A 779 -17.22 57.97 18.01
C GLY A 779 -17.31 57.09 16.76
N THR A 780 -16.20 57.04 16.03
CA THR A 780 -16.05 56.24 14.82
C THR A 780 -14.71 55.55 14.87
N LEU A 781 -14.67 54.23 14.69
CA LEU A 781 -13.43 53.46 14.54
C LEU A 781 -13.45 52.72 13.19
N TYR A 782 -12.26 52.30 12.74
CA TYR A 782 -12.12 51.51 11.52
C TYR A 782 -11.42 50.18 11.82
N LEU A 783 -11.88 49.11 11.18
CA LEU A 783 -11.35 47.76 11.37
C LEU A 783 -10.96 47.18 10.02
N ASP A 784 -9.88 46.41 9.99
CA ASP A 784 -9.36 45.82 8.75
C ASP A 784 -8.59 44.53 9.05
N GLN A 785 -8.51 43.65 8.05
CA GLN A 785 -7.76 42.39 8.02
C GLN A 785 -7.80 41.58 9.32
N PHE A 786 -8.86 40.81 9.52
CA PHE A 786 -8.96 39.87 10.64
C PHE A 786 -8.20 38.60 10.29
N THR A 787 -7.38 38.14 11.22
CA THR A 787 -6.61 36.89 11.10
C THR A 787 -6.77 36.04 12.35
N THR A 788 -6.50 34.75 12.21
CA THR A 788 -6.35 33.82 13.32
C THR A 788 -4.98 33.16 13.27
N ALA A 789 -4.44 32.78 14.43
CA ALA A 789 -3.20 32.04 14.51
C ALA A 789 -3.25 30.97 15.61
N ASN A 790 -2.50 29.88 15.43
CA ASN A 790 -2.39 28.81 16.42
C ASN A 790 -1.29 29.05 17.49
N GLU A 791 -0.46 30.06 17.29
CA GLU A 791 0.47 30.67 18.25
C GLU A 791 0.42 32.21 18.16
N ASP A 792 1.00 32.92 19.13
CA ASP A 792 1.04 34.39 19.15
C ASP A 792 2.01 34.89 18.09
N LEU A 793 1.53 34.95 16.85
CA LEU A 793 2.25 35.35 15.66
C LEU A 793 1.61 36.57 15.02
N THR A 794 2.45 37.39 14.40
CA THR A 794 2.03 38.51 13.55
C THR A 794 2.89 38.51 12.30
N ASP A 795 2.30 38.84 11.15
CA ASP A 795 3.04 39.07 9.93
C ASP A 795 2.70 40.43 9.29
N THR A 796 3.74 41.16 8.93
CA THR A 796 3.68 42.45 8.24
C THR A 796 4.67 42.52 7.08
N THR A 797 5.27 41.39 6.73
CA THR A 797 6.30 41.30 5.69
C THR A 797 5.64 40.81 4.41
N PRO A 798 5.64 41.60 3.34
CA PRO A 798 5.06 41.14 2.08
C PRO A 798 5.82 39.95 1.49
N PRO A 799 5.13 39.05 0.78
CA PRO A 799 5.77 37.93 0.11
C PRO A 799 6.78 38.41 -0.95
N ALA A 800 7.89 37.71 -1.09
CA ALA A 800 8.85 37.95 -2.14
C ALA A 800 8.38 37.30 -3.44
N VAL A 801 8.34 38.06 -4.54
CA VAL A 801 7.93 37.57 -5.86
C VAL A 801 9.03 37.85 -6.89
N THR A 802 9.51 36.80 -7.54
CA THR A 802 10.50 36.91 -8.64
C THR A 802 9.89 36.39 -9.93
N VAL A 803 10.12 37.10 -11.05
CA VAL A 803 9.55 36.76 -12.37
C VAL A 803 10.68 36.63 -13.38
N GLN A 804 10.63 35.57 -14.18
CA GLN A 804 11.58 35.30 -15.26
C GLN A 804 10.81 34.93 -16.52
N VAL A 805 11.22 35.50 -17.66
CA VAL A 805 10.66 35.22 -18.98
C VAL A 805 11.77 34.72 -19.89
N ASP A 806 11.55 33.57 -20.53
CA ASP A 806 12.44 32.96 -21.52
C ASP A 806 11.62 32.58 -22.77
N GLY A 807 11.75 33.39 -23.84
CA GLY A 807 10.86 33.33 -24.99
C GLY A 807 9.40 33.52 -24.57
N THR A 808 8.55 32.52 -24.89
CA THR A 808 7.14 32.52 -24.48
C THR A 808 6.90 31.90 -23.11
N LYS A 809 7.94 31.40 -22.41
CA LYS A 809 7.77 30.75 -21.11
C LYS A 809 7.98 31.75 -19.98
N LEU A 810 6.98 31.89 -19.11
CA LEU A 810 7.08 32.62 -17.86
C LEU A 810 7.22 31.64 -16.70
N THR A 811 8.18 31.90 -15.82
CA THR A 811 8.33 31.23 -14.53
C THR A 811 8.43 32.29 -13.43
N ALA A 812 7.68 32.14 -12.36
CA ALA A 812 7.78 33.00 -11.19
C ALA A 812 7.84 32.18 -9.89
N TYR A 813 8.49 32.74 -8.88
CA TYR A 813 8.62 32.15 -7.55
C TYR A 813 8.09 33.11 -6.50
N VAL A 814 7.25 32.58 -5.61
CA VAL A 814 6.65 33.29 -4.48
C VAL A 814 7.08 32.59 -3.20
N SER A 815 7.56 33.37 -2.23
CA SER A 815 7.99 32.86 -0.93
C SER A 815 7.71 33.86 0.18
N ASP A 816 7.35 33.36 1.35
CA ASP A 816 7.26 34.14 2.57
C ASP A 816 7.83 33.38 3.79
N ASN A 817 8.24 34.12 4.82
CA ASN A 817 8.90 33.55 6.00
C ASN A 817 7.91 33.01 7.05
N VAL A 818 6.68 33.51 7.07
CA VAL A 818 5.60 33.08 7.98
C VAL A 818 4.62 32.21 7.22
N ASP A 819 4.14 32.68 6.07
CA ASP A 819 3.21 31.97 5.21
C ASP A 819 3.96 31.01 4.26
N LYS A 820 4.08 29.76 4.67
CA LYS A 820 4.82 28.72 3.93
C LYS A 820 4.07 28.17 2.72
N SER A 821 2.81 28.55 2.52
CA SER A 821 1.99 28.11 1.39
C SER A 821 0.94 29.15 0.99
N PHE A 822 0.77 29.35 -0.31
CA PHE A 822 -0.21 30.27 -0.87
C PHE A 822 -1.31 29.51 -1.62
N ALA A 823 -2.56 29.90 -1.38
CA ALA A 823 -3.67 29.44 -2.21
C ALA A 823 -3.54 30.03 -3.62
N ALA A 824 -3.95 29.27 -4.65
CA ALA A 824 -3.88 29.74 -6.03
C ALA A 824 -4.67 31.05 -6.25
N ALA A 825 -5.78 31.25 -5.52
CA ALA A 825 -6.59 32.45 -5.57
C ALA A 825 -5.89 33.71 -5.03
N ALA A 826 -4.83 33.53 -4.23
CA ALA A 826 -4.02 34.63 -3.69
C ALA A 826 -2.91 35.10 -4.65
N ILE A 827 -2.77 34.41 -5.80
CA ILE A 827 -1.77 34.72 -6.83
C ILE A 827 -2.48 35.23 -8.08
N SER A 828 -1.97 36.29 -8.68
CA SER A 828 -2.42 36.79 -9.97
C SER A 828 -1.26 36.97 -10.94
N LEU A 829 -1.52 36.75 -12.23
CA LEU A 829 -0.61 37.05 -13.33
C LEU A 829 -1.36 37.93 -14.33
N THR A 830 -0.80 39.09 -14.66
CA THR A 830 -1.27 39.94 -15.74
C THR A 830 -0.21 40.07 -16.83
N ARG A 831 -0.67 40.26 -18.07
CA ARG A 831 0.11 40.81 -19.18
C ARG A 831 -0.61 42.08 -19.60
N ASP A 832 0.08 43.21 -19.56
CA ASP A 832 -0.49 44.50 -19.96
C ASP A 832 -1.73 44.92 -19.14
N GLY A 833 -1.76 44.52 -17.86
CA GLY A 833 -2.92 44.70 -16.99
C GLY A 833 -4.03 43.67 -17.19
N GLU A 834 -4.01 42.89 -18.27
CA GLU A 834 -5.01 41.86 -18.56
C GLU A 834 -4.64 40.51 -17.91
N PRO A 835 -5.59 39.79 -17.27
CA PRO A 835 -5.30 38.50 -16.64
C PRO A 835 -4.80 37.43 -17.62
N VAL A 836 -3.80 36.65 -17.20
CA VAL A 836 -3.27 35.50 -17.95
C VAL A 836 -3.40 34.24 -17.12
N SER A 837 -3.89 33.16 -17.73
CA SER A 837 -3.97 31.85 -17.08
C SER A 837 -2.57 31.29 -16.79
N PHE A 838 -2.41 30.64 -15.63
CA PHE A 838 -1.16 30.06 -15.18
C PHE A 838 -1.39 28.73 -14.46
N ASN A 839 -0.31 27.97 -14.28
CA ASN A 839 -0.25 26.80 -13.43
C ASN A 839 0.47 27.15 -12.13
N TRP A 840 -0.16 26.86 -11.00
CA TRP A 840 0.39 27.08 -9.66
C TRP A 840 0.80 25.76 -9.01
N LYS A 841 2.00 25.71 -8.46
CA LYS A 841 2.51 24.60 -7.65
C LYS A 841 2.80 25.08 -6.23
N ALA A 842 1.86 24.83 -5.33
CA ALA A 842 1.87 25.35 -3.97
C ALA A 842 3.09 24.88 -3.16
N GLU A 843 3.52 23.62 -3.31
CA GLU A 843 4.61 23.07 -2.48
C GLU A 843 5.98 23.70 -2.77
N SER A 844 6.17 24.24 -3.98
CA SER A 844 7.41 24.91 -4.39
C SER A 844 7.24 26.41 -4.61
N GLY A 845 6.08 26.98 -4.29
CA GLY A 845 5.78 28.39 -4.51
C GLY A 845 5.96 28.83 -5.97
N THR A 846 5.73 27.94 -6.94
CA THR A 846 6.12 28.17 -8.34
C THR A 846 4.92 28.40 -9.24
N LEU A 847 4.95 29.49 -10.00
CA LEU A 847 4.01 29.79 -11.06
C LEU A 847 4.68 29.56 -12.43
N THR A 848 3.97 28.91 -13.35
CA THR A 848 4.39 28.81 -14.75
C THR A 848 3.26 29.19 -15.70
N ALA A 849 3.60 29.90 -16.78
CA ALA A 849 2.63 30.28 -17.81
C ALA A 849 3.29 30.27 -19.20
N THR A 850 2.46 30.08 -20.22
CA THR A 850 2.85 30.27 -21.62
C THR A 850 2.25 31.58 -22.10
N LEU A 851 3.12 32.51 -22.45
CA LEU A 851 2.77 33.81 -23.00
C LEU A 851 2.48 33.70 -24.50
N PRO A 852 1.68 34.62 -25.07
CA PRO A 852 1.50 34.71 -26.51
C PRO A 852 2.82 34.90 -27.25
N ALA A 853 2.85 34.54 -28.53
CA ALA A 853 4.01 34.79 -29.40
C ALA A 853 4.32 36.30 -29.46
N ASP A 854 5.60 36.65 -29.66
CA ASP A 854 6.01 38.04 -29.85
C ASP A 854 5.24 38.66 -31.03
N ASP A 855 4.65 39.82 -30.80
CA ASP A 855 3.98 40.62 -31.82
C ASP A 855 4.81 41.84 -32.24
N GLY A 856 6.06 41.93 -31.76
CA GLY A 856 7.00 43.00 -32.01
C GLY A 856 6.75 44.25 -31.18
N ARG A 857 5.96 44.17 -30.10
CA ARG A 857 5.64 45.30 -29.21
C ARG A 857 6.21 45.08 -27.80
N LEU A 858 6.33 46.18 -27.08
CA LEU A 858 6.67 46.16 -25.67
C LEU A 858 5.47 45.65 -24.86
N HIS A 859 5.69 44.66 -24.00
CA HIS A 859 4.67 44.17 -23.06
C HIS A 859 5.23 44.11 -21.66
N ARG A 860 4.36 44.24 -20.64
CA ARG A 860 4.74 44.02 -19.24
C ARG A 860 3.98 42.84 -18.67
N VAL A 861 4.68 41.93 -18.00
CA VAL A 861 4.05 40.89 -17.19
C VAL A 861 4.27 41.18 -15.72
N THR A 862 3.22 41.01 -14.91
CA THR A 862 3.27 41.25 -13.46
C THR A 862 2.64 40.09 -12.73
N VAL A 863 3.37 39.54 -11.76
CA VAL A 863 2.87 38.56 -10.80
C VAL A 863 2.69 39.25 -9.47
N THR A 864 1.51 39.09 -8.88
CA THR A 864 1.19 39.61 -7.55
C THR A 864 0.80 38.44 -6.64
N ALA A 865 1.23 38.49 -5.39
CA ALA A 865 0.89 37.52 -4.37
C ALA A 865 0.39 38.24 -3.11
N VAL A 866 -0.70 37.76 -2.53
CA VAL A 866 -1.24 38.26 -1.25
C VAL A 866 -1.07 37.18 -0.20
N ASP A 867 -0.52 37.53 0.96
CA ASP A 867 -0.36 36.61 2.08
C ASP A 867 -1.61 36.57 2.98
N GLN A 868 -1.63 35.72 4.01
CA GLN A 868 -2.80 35.56 4.90
C GLN A 868 -3.04 36.79 5.79
N SER A 869 -2.04 37.68 5.89
CA SER A 869 -2.09 38.93 6.64
C SER A 869 -2.37 40.15 5.76
N GLY A 870 -2.72 39.94 4.49
CA GLY A 870 -3.09 40.99 3.53
C GLY A 870 -1.90 41.75 2.93
N ASN A 871 -0.65 41.37 3.19
CA ASN A 871 0.50 42.02 2.57
C ASN A 871 0.66 41.56 1.11
N ILE A 872 1.12 42.48 0.26
CA ILE A 872 1.14 42.27 -1.19
C ILE A 872 2.59 42.29 -1.72
N GLY A 873 3.01 41.16 -2.27
CA GLY A 873 4.24 41.00 -3.03
C GLY A 873 4.03 41.22 -4.52
N ARG A 874 5.01 41.83 -5.20
CA ARG A 874 4.95 42.11 -6.64
C ARG A 874 6.28 41.79 -7.31
N GLY A 875 6.23 41.12 -8.45
CA GLY A 875 7.35 40.98 -9.38
C GLY A 875 6.89 41.23 -10.81
N SER A 876 7.69 41.93 -11.61
CA SER A 876 7.38 42.21 -13.01
C SER A 876 8.57 41.96 -13.91
N ALA A 877 8.30 41.67 -15.18
CA ALA A 877 9.30 41.63 -16.24
C ALA A 877 8.76 42.30 -17.51
N ASP A 878 9.64 42.98 -18.24
CA ASP A 878 9.32 43.56 -19.54
C ASP A 878 9.70 42.58 -20.65
N ILE A 879 8.84 42.44 -21.65
CA ILE A 879 9.06 41.64 -22.85
C ILE A 879 9.32 42.63 -23.97
N LEU A 880 10.55 42.62 -24.47
CA LEU A 880 10.98 43.52 -25.52
C LEU A 880 10.65 42.90 -26.90
N PRO A 881 10.41 43.74 -27.91
CA PRO A 881 10.38 43.30 -29.31
C PRO A 881 11.67 42.55 -29.69
N ASP A 882 11.59 41.46 -30.46
CA ASP A 882 12.73 40.61 -30.87
C ASP A 882 13.95 41.36 -31.46
N ALA A 883 13.74 42.57 -32.02
CA ALA A 883 14.81 43.42 -32.54
C ALA A 883 15.69 44.09 -31.46
N LEU A 884 15.36 43.91 -30.17
CA LEU A 884 15.95 44.60 -29.04
C LEU A 884 16.48 43.63 -27.99
N THR A 885 17.73 43.85 -27.57
CA THR A 885 18.35 43.12 -26.45
C THR A 885 18.91 44.15 -25.46
N GLY A 886 18.48 44.14 -24.20
CA GLY A 886 19.01 45.04 -23.17
C GLY A 886 17.93 45.79 -22.40
N ASP A 887 18.22 47.04 -22.00
CA ASP A 887 17.29 47.91 -21.27
C ASP A 887 16.29 48.55 -22.27
N PRO A 888 14.97 48.58 -21.98
CA PRO A 888 13.99 49.33 -22.79
C PRO A 888 14.33 50.82 -22.96
N ASP A 889 15.11 51.41 -22.05
CA ASP A 889 15.60 52.78 -22.16
C ASP A 889 16.72 52.95 -23.21
N ASP A 890 17.43 51.87 -23.56
CA ASP A 890 18.54 51.84 -24.55
C ASP A 890 18.10 51.42 -25.97
N ALA A 891 16.80 51.14 -26.14
CA ALA A 891 16.27 50.52 -27.35
C ALA A 891 16.32 51.40 -28.62
N ALA A 892 16.90 50.88 -29.70
CA ALA A 892 16.75 51.40 -31.06
C ALA A 892 15.37 51.04 -31.66
N ILE A 893 14.73 51.99 -32.32
CA ILE A 893 13.27 51.97 -32.54
C ILE A 893 12.79 50.85 -33.48
N PRO A 894 11.63 50.22 -33.18
CA PRO A 894 10.94 49.30 -34.07
C PRO A 894 10.63 49.89 -35.46
N ALA A 895 10.37 49.03 -36.45
CA ALA A 895 10.22 49.42 -37.85
C ALA A 895 9.00 50.33 -38.16
N ASP A 896 8.07 50.53 -37.23
CA ASP A 896 6.82 51.31 -37.40
C ASP A 896 6.89 52.76 -36.88
N GLN A 897 7.99 53.16 -36.22
CA GLN A 897 8.30 54.52 -35.72
C GLN A 897 7.29 55.17 -34.75
N GLY A 898 6.22 54.47 -34.38
CA GLY A 898 5.19 54.98 -33.48
C GLY A 898 4.39 56.17 -34.05
N PRO A 899 3.37 56.65 -33.32
CA PRO A 899 2.46 57.69 -33.79
C PRO A 899 3.03 59.12 -33.69
N PHE A 900 4.19 59.31 -33.03
CA PHE A 900 4.72 60.63 -32.68
C PHE A 900 6.12 60.87 -33.25
N VAL A 901 6.24 61.90 -34.08
CA VAL A 901 7.50 62.17 -34.81
C VAL A 901 8.66 62.63 -33.91
N ASP A 902 8.36 63.20 -32.75
CA ASP A 902 9.34 63.62 -31.75
C ASP A 902 9.74 62.50 -30.76
N MET A 903 9.21 61.28 -30.94
CA MET A 903 9.57 60.11 -30.13
C MET A 903 10.55 59.16 -30.85
N ILE A 904 10.86 59.41 -32.13
CA ILE A 904 11.67 58.54 -33.02
C ILE A 904 13.17 58.45 -32.62
N SER A 905 13.60 59.04 -31.52
CA SER A 905 14.92 58.76 -30.91
C SER A 905 14.93 59.04 -29.41
N HIS A 906 13.75 59.07 -28.78
CA HIS A 906 13.61 59.44 -27.39
C HIS A 906 13.45 58.17 -26.54
N TRP A 907 14.16 58.08 -25.41
CA TRP A 907 14.17 56.92 -24.51
C TRP A 907 12.75 56.48 -24.08
N ALA A 908 11.82 57.43 -23.93
CA ALA A 908 10.43 57.13 -23.59
C ALA A 908 9.55 56.62 -24.76
N GLY A 909 10.13 56.38 -25.94
CA GLY A 909 9.43 56.07 -27.19
C GLY A 909 8.54 54.84 -27.11
N LEU A 910 9.07 53.74 -26.57
CA LEU A 910 8.31 52.49 -26.44
C LEU A 910 7.13 52.63 -25.47
N TYR A 911 7.36 53.20 -24.28
CA TYR A 911 6.29 53.42 -23.29
C TYR A 911 5.18 54.33 -23.84
N THR A 912 5.56 55.38 -24.58
CA THR A 912 4.60 56.33 -25.13
C THR A 912 3.76 55.70 -26.25
N THR A 913 4.40 54.92 -27.13
CA THR A 913 3.71 54.19 -28.20
C THR A 913 2.73 53.18 -27.62
N TYR A 914 3.14 52.48 -26.57
CA TYR A 914 2.28 51.55 -25.84
C TYR A 914 1.03 52.23 -25.27
N LEU A 915 1.22 53.31 -24.50
CA LEU A 915 0.10 54.06 -23.91
C LEU A 915 -0.80 54.72 -24.95
N TYR A 916 -0.28 55.04 -26.15
CA TYR A 916 -1.11 55.54 -27.25
C TYR A 916 -2.05 54.46 -27.77
N ASN A 917 -1.55 53.24 -27.93
CA ASN A 917 -2.34 52.09 -28.37
C ASN A 917 -3.45 51.73 -27.36
N MET A 918 -3.24 52.00 -26.07
CA MET A 918 -4.27 51.90 -25.03
C MET A 918 -5.25 53.09 -24.99
N GLY A 919 -5.01 54.15 -25.78
CA GLY A 919 -5.82 55.36 -25.75
C GLY A 919 -5.58 56.28 -24.54
N VAL A 920 -4.55 56.01 -23.74
CA VAL A 920 -4.19 56.81 -22.56
C VAL A 920 -3.59 58.14 -22.97
N VAL A 921 -2.66 58.13 -23.93
CA VAL A 921 -1.99 59.34 -24.43
C VAL A 921 -2.43 59.69 -25.84
N GLN A 922 -2.39 60.99 -26.13
CA GLN A 922 -2.68 61.57 -27.44
C GLN A 922 -1.63 62.65 -27.73
N GLY A 923 -1.41 62.95 -29.01
CA GLY A 923 -0.47 63.98 -29.44
C GLY A 923 -1.16 65.19 -30.04
N LEU A 924 -0.36 66.21 -30.32
CA LEU A 924 -0.78 67.45 -30.96
C LEU A 924 -0.40 67.40 -32.45
N GLU A 925 -1.31 67.81 -33.32
CA GLU A 925 -1.02 67.93 -34.74
C GLU A 925 0.01 69.03 -35.00
N SER A 926 1.06 68.72 -35.77
CA SER A 926 2.09 69.67 -36.19
C SER A 926 2.36 69.56 -37.70
N VAL A 927 3.08 70.54 -38.25
CA VAL A 927 3.46 70.56 -39.67
C VAL A 927 4.34 69.36 -40.06
N ALA A 928 5.04 68.76 -39.09
CA ALA A 928 5.91 67.59 -39.29
C ALA A 928 5.20 66.25 -39.01
N GLY A 929 3.93 66.27 -38.57
CA GLY A 929 3.19 65.12 -38.06
C GLY A 929 2.75 65.30 -36.61
N THR A 930 2.05 64.33 -36.04
CA THR A 930 1.60 64.37 -34.64
C THR A 930 2.80 64.31 -33.69
N VAL A 931 2.83 65.14 -32.64
CA VAL A 931 3.92 65.23 -31.64
C VAL A 931 3.43 65.00 -30.21
N PHE A 932 4.25 64.38 -29.35
CA PHE A 932 3.93 64.09 -27.96
C PHE A 932 4.46 65.13 -26.95
N GLN A 933 5.56 65.81 -27.28
CA GLN A 933 6.31 66.75 -26.44
C GLN A 933 6.91 66.10 -25.17
N PRO A 934 7.81 65.09 -25.29
CA PRO A 934 8.27 64.30 -24.15
C PRO A 934 9.02 65.11 -23.07
N ASP A 935 9.72 66.18 -23.47
CA ASP A 935 10.51 67.03 -22.57
C ASP A 935 9.72 68.18 -21.92
N LYS A 936 8.44 68.34 -22.27
CA LYS A 936 7.59 69.36 -21.66
C LYS A 936 7.23 68.94 -20.22
N ASN A 937 7.38 69.87 -19.28
CA ASN A 937 6.86 69.71 -17.93
C ASN A 937 5.33 69.59 -18.00
N ILE A 938 4.81 68.49 -17.48
CA ILE A 938 3.37 68.21 -17.52
C ILE A 938 2.63 69.05 -16.49
N THR A 939 1.47 69.58 -16.86
CA THR A 939 0.61 70.27 -15.88
C THR A 939 -0.16 69.27 -15.01
N ARG A 940 -0.62 69.71 -13.84
CA ARG A 940 -1.47 68.90 -12.95
C ARG A 940 -2.72 68.39 -13.66
N GLY A 941 -3.34 69.21 -14.51
CA GLY A 941 -4.52 68.84 -15.30
C GLY A 941 -4.21 67.82 -16.41
N GLU A 942 -3.07 67.96 -17.09
CA GLU A 942 -2.62 66.98 -18.08
C GLU A 942 -2.33 65.62 -17.43
N PHE A 943 -1.65 65.64 -16.28
CA PHE A 943 -1.33 64.43 -15.53
C PHE A 943 -2.61 63.71 -15.02
N ALA A 944 -3.53 64.46 -14.43
CA ALA A 944 -4.81 63.92 -13.97
C ALA A 944 -5.61 63.27 -15.10
N LEU A 945 -5.66 63.90 -16.28
CA LEU A 945 -6.33 63.32 -17.45
C LEU A 945 -5.66 62.02 -17.91
N MET A 946 -4.32 61.97 -17.95
CA MET A 946 -3.59 60.75 -18.31
C MET A 946 -3.85 59.61 -17.31
N VAL A 947 -3.82 59.89 -16.01
CA VAL A 947 -4.10 58.88 -14.97
C VAL A 947 -5.55 58.39 -15.06
N ALA A 948 -6.53 59.30 -15.22
CA ALA A 948 -7.94 58.91 -15.34
C ALA A 948 -8.20 57.99 -16.54
N ARG A 949 -7.53 58.25 -17.68
CA ARG A 949 -7.59 57.37 -18.86
C ARG A 949 -6.87 56.05 -18.64
N TRP A 950 -5.72 56.06 -17.96
CA TRP A 950 -4.98 54.85 -17.61
C TRP A 950 -5.80 53.93 -16.70
N MET A 951 -6.53 54.50 -15.75
CA MET A 951 -7.49 53.79 -14.91
C MET A 951 -8.72 53.27 -15.69
N GLY A 952 -8.86 53.59 -16.98
CA GLY A 952 -9.99 53.18 -17.81
C GLY A 952 -11.32 53.86 -17.45
N LEU A 953 -11.30 55.00 -16.76
CA LEU A 953 -12.52 55.69 -16.32
C LEU A 953 -13.32 56.23 -17.51
N ASP A 954 -14.63 56.02 -17.50
CA ASP A 954 -15.55 56.71 -18.42
C ASP A 954 -15.73 58.16 -17.97
N LEU A 955 -14.92 59.05 -18.52
CA LEU A 955 -14.91 60.47 -18.17
C LEU A 955 -16.27 61.15 -18.37
N THR A 956 -17.12 60.65 -19.30
CA THR A 956 -18.43 61.26 -19.56
C THR A 956 -19.39 61.12 -18.39
N SER A 957 -19.23 60.07 -17.60
CA SER A 957 -20.01 59.82 -16.38
C SER A 957 -19.75 60.87 -15.29
N TYR A 958 -18.64 61.60 -15.35
CA TYR A 958 -18.27 62.62 -14.36
C TYR A 958 -18.61 64.05 -14.80
N SER A 959 -19.23 64.24 -15.97
CA SER A 959 -19.55 65.57 -16.52
C SER A 959 -20.38 66.46 -15.59
N ASN A 960 -21.22 65.87 -14.73
CA ASN A 960 -22.07 66.59 -13.77
C ASN A 960 -21.42 66.83 -12.40
N VAL A 961 -20.18 66.37 -12.16
CA VAL A 961 -19.48 66.59 -10.90
C VAL A 961 -19.11 68.07 -10.76
N GLU A 962 -19.50 68.67 -9.63
CA GLU A 962 -19.10 70.02 -9.27
C GLU A 962 -17.75 70.01 -8.53
N LEU A 963 -16.82 70.83 -9.01
CA LEU A 963 -15.51 70.99 -8.38
C LEU A 963 -15.56 72.12 -7.33
N PRO A 964 -15.13 71.90 -6.09
CA PRO A 964 -15.18 72.90 -5.03
C PRO A 964 -14.03 73.93 -5.12
N PHE A 965 -13.24 73.90 -6.19
CA PHE A 965 -12.01 74.68 -6.31
C PHE A 965 -12.30 76.10 -6.79
N ALA A 966 -11.76 77.10 -6.12
CA ALA A 966 -11.96 78.51 -6.48
C ALA A 966 -11.40 78.86 -7.87
N ASP A 967 -10.40 78.11 -8.34
CA ASP A 967 -9.77 78.24 -9.65
C ASP A 967 -10.32 77.24 -10.69
N ALA A 968 -11.44 76.55 -10.43
CA ALA A 968 -12.00 75.54 -11.33
C ALA A 968 -12.32 76.08 -12.75
N SER A 969 -12.65 77.36 -12.88
CA SER A 969 -12.90 78.01 -14.18
C SER A 969 -11.65 78.17 -15.06
N SER A 970 -10.46 78.00 -14.47
CA SER A 970 -9.18 78.05 -15.20
C SER A 970 -8.80 76.71 -15.84
N ILE A 971 -9.50 75.62 -15.51
CA ILE A 971 -9.23 74.29 -16.04
C ILE A 971 -9.61 74.26 -17.53
N ALA A 972 -8.68 73.83 -18.38
CA ALA A 972 -8.96 73.70 -19.80
C ALA A 972 -10.10 72.68 -20.05
N SER A 973 -11.01 73.00 -20.98
CA SER A 973 -12.21 72.19 -21.23
C SER A 973 -11.91 70.72 -21.54
N TRP A 974 -10.80 70.44 -22.23
CA TRP A 974 -10.37 69.08 -22.56
C TRP A 974 -9.84 68.27 -21.36
N ALA A 975 -9.46 68.93 -20.26
CA ALA A 975 -8.99 68.30 -19.02
C ALA A 975 -10.06 68.25 -17.93
N LEU A 976 -11.16 68.99 -18.09
CA LEU A 976 -12.14 69.24 -17.03
C LEU A 976 -12.78 67.95 -16.51
N ASP A 977 -13.23 67.07 -17.40
CA ASP A 977 -13.89 65.82 -16.98
C ASP A 977 -12.90 64.84 -16.35
N GLY A 978 -11.62 64.85 -16.77
CA GLY A 978 -10.55 64.12 -16.09
C GLY A 978 -10.31 64.63 -14.68
N MET A 979 -10.25 65.95 -14.49
CA MET A 979 -10.12 66.56 -13.15
C MET A 979 -11.33 66.26 -12.26
N LYS A 980 -12.53 66.26 -12.83
CA LYS A 980 -13.77 65.87 -12.15
C LYS A 980 -13.74 64.41 -11.70
N ALA A 981 -13.33 63.50 -12.58
CA ALA A 981 -13.17 62.09 -12.25
C ALA A 981 -12.18 61.90 -11.09
N MET A 982 -10.96 62.44 -11.22
CA MET A 982 -9.93 62.30 -10.20
C MET A 982 -10.31 62.94 -8.85
N TYR A 983 -11.13 63.99 -8.84
CA TYR A 983 -11.69 64.56 -7.61
C TYR A 983 -12.80 63.68 -7.02
N ALA A 984 -13.75 63.21 -7.85
CA ALA A 984 -14.85 62.36 -7.42
C ALA A 984 -14.38 61.03 -6.83
N GLU A 985 -13.31 60.46 -7.40
CA GLU A 985 -12.63 59.26 -6.88
C GLU A 985 -11.76 59.55 -5.64
N GLY A 986 -11.73 60.80 -5.14
CA GLY A 986 -10.98 61.19 -3.93
C GLY A 986 -9.45 61.22 -4.09
N ILE A 987 -8.95 61.04 -5.31
CA ILE A 987 -7.51 60.96 -5.61
C ILE A 987 -6.88 62.36 -5.57
N ILE A 988 -7.54 63.35 -6.15
CA ILE A 988 -7.15 64.76 -6.08
C ILE A 988 -8.06 65.50 -5.10
N LYS A 989 -7.47 66.10 -4.07
CA LYS A 989 -8.21 66.81 -3.00
C LYS A 989 -8.08 68.35 -3.05
N GLY A 990 -7.25 68.87 -3.94
CA GLY A 990 -6.85 70.28 -3.95
C GLY A 990 -5.90 70.63 -2.80
N SER A 991 -5.56 71.92 -2.70
CA SER A 991 -4.70 72.47 -1.65
C SER A 991 -5.24 73.82 -1.20
N LEU A 992 -4.99 74.19 0.07
CA LEU A 992 -5.40 75.50 0.57
C LEU A 992 -4.36 76.55 0.16
N ASP A 993 -4.85 77.63 -0.46
CA ASP A 993 -4.10 78.86 -0.70
C ASP A 993 -4.75 79.99 0.08
N SER A 994 -4.07 80.47 1.11
CA SER A 994 -4.58 81.55 1.98
C SER A 994 -6.00 81.29 2.51
N GLY A 995 -6.32 80.02 2.81
CA GLY A 995 -7.64 79.57 3.30
C GLY A 995 -8.66 79.24 2.22
N THR A 996 -8.34 79.40 0.94
CA THR A 996 -9.20 79.05 -0.20
C THR A 996 -8.76 77.74 -0.84
N LEU A 997 -9.69 76.83 -1.12
CA LEU A 997 -9.34 75.56 -1.78
C LEU A 997 -9.13 75.76 -3.29
N VAL A 998 -7.94 75.41 -3.78
CA VAL A 998 -7.53 75.55 -5.19
C VAL A 998 -6.92 74.24 -5.70
N VAL A 999 -6.98 74.01 -7.01
CA VAL A 999 -6.48 72.78 -7.65
C VAL A 999 -5.21 72.99 -8.48
N ARG A 1000 -4.98 74.22 -8.96
CA ARG A 1000 -3.82 74.64 -9.75
C ARG A 1000 -3.60 73.78 -10.99
N ALA A 1001 -4.66 73.50 -11.75
CA ALA A 1001 -4.61 72.55 -12.87
C ALA A 1001 -3.63 72.93 -13.99
N ASN A 1002 -3.31 74.22 -14.15
CA ASN A 1002 -2.38 74.71 -15.17
C ASN A 1002 -0.92 74.76 -14.71
N ASP A 1003 -0.66 74.56 -13.41
CA ASP A 1003 0.71 74.56 -12.88
C ASP A 1003 1.39 73.22 -13.19
N SER A 1004 2.72 73.25 -13.36
CA SER A 1004 3.50 72.02 -13.48
C SER A 1004 3.41 71.20 -12.19
N ILE A 1005 3.15 69.90 -12.31
CA ILE A 1005 3.09 69.00 -11.16
C ILE A 1005 4.49 68.61 -10.70
N SER A 1006 4.72 68.57 -9.40
CA SER A 1006 5.97 68.05 -8.82
C SER A 1006 5.99 66.52 -8.81
N ARG A 1007 7.20 65.92 -8.74
CA ARG A 1007 7.36 64.45 -8.66
C ARG A 1007 6.70 63.84 -7.42
N ALA A 1008 6.78 64.50 -6.27
CA ALA A 1008 6.13 64.03 -5.04
C ALA A 1008 4.59 64.02 -5.17
N GLU A 1009 4.00 65.02 -5.81
CA GLU A 1009 2.56 65.07 -6.06
C GLU A 1009 2.13 63.99 -7.06
N ALA A 1010 2.89 63.79 -8.14
CA ALA A 1010 2.63 62.73 -9.11
C ALA A 1010 2.69 61.34 -8.45
N MET A 1011 3.74 61.05 -7.68
CA MET A 1011 3.87 59.78 -6.94
C MET A 1011 2.78 59.59 -5.89
N THR A 1012 2.28 60.68 -5.28
CA THR A 1012 1.16 60.60 -4.34
C THR A 1012 -0.15 60.24 -5.04
N ILE A 1013 -0.40 60.82 -6.22
CA ILE A 1013 -1.57 60.46 -7.03
C ILE A 1013 -1.48 58.99 -7.48
N LEU A 1014 -0.32 58.55 -7.98
CA LEU A 1014 -0.11 57.16 -8.40
C LEU A 1014 -0.22 56.18 -7.23
N GLY A 1015 0.35 56.52 -6.06
CA GLY A 1015 0.24 55.65 -4.88
C GLY A 1015 -1.16 55.59 -4.29
N ARG A 1016 -2.04 56.58 -4.54
CA ARG A 1016 -3.44 56.55 -4.10
C ARG A 1016 -4.32 55.60 -4.92
N ILE A 1017 -3.94 55.32 -6.15
CA ILE A 1017 -4.68 54.40 -7.03
C ILE A 1017 -4.17 52.96 -6.93
N GLN A 1018 -3.20 52.69 -6.05
CA GLN A 1018 -2.72 51.34 -5.76
C GLN A 1018 -3.47 50.76 -4.57
N ASN A 1019 -3.68 49.44 -4.58
CA ASN A 1019 -4.12 48.70 -3.40
C ASN A 1019 -3.16 48.94 -2.24
N LYS A 1020 -3.69 48.96 -1.02
CA LYS A 1020 -2.85 48.97 0.18
C LYS A 1020 -2.32 47.57 0.45
N GLY A 1021 -1.15 47.50 1.08
CA GLY A 1021 -0.51 46.24 1.46
C GLY A 1021 0.81 45.94 0.76
N TYR A 1022 1.10 46.65 -0.33
CA TYR A 1022 2.41 46.56 -0.96
C TYR A 1022 3.55 46.93 -0.02
N VAL A 1023 4.71 46.33 -0.30
CA VAL A 1023 5.98 46.64 0.36
C VAL A 1023 6.26 48.14 0.40
N ARG A 1024 6.63 48.62 1.59
CA ARG A 1024 7.11 49.99 1.81
C ARG A 1024 8.59 49.93 2.11
N SER A 1025 9.41 50.22 1.10
CA SER A 1025 10.86 50.20 1.26
C SER A 1025 11.35 51.45 1.96
N GLU A 1026 12.37 51.30 2.80
CA GLU A 1026 13.16 52.45 3.25
C GLU A 1026 13.79 53.14 2.03
N LEU A 1027 13.71 54.46 1.97
CA LEU A 1027 14.24 55.23 0.85
C LEU A 1027 15.75 55.44 1.03
N THR A 1028 16.56 54.82 0.18
CA THR A 1028 18.02 54.90 0.24
C THR A 1028 18.62 56.01 -0.64
N PHE A 1029 17.79 56.88 -1.21
CA PHE A 1029 18.19 57.98 -2.09
C PHE A 1029 18.82 59.13 -1.31
N SER A 1030 19.76 59.85 -1.94
CA SER A 1030 20.50 60.93 -1.28
C SER A 1030 19.63 62.14 -0.89
N ASP A 1031 18.50 62.32 -1.56
CA ASP A 1031 17.49 63.37 -1.35
C ASP A 1031 16.19 62.83 -0.71
N ALA A 1032 16.21 61.63 -0.12
CA ALA A 1032 15.04 61.03 0.52
C ALA A 1032 14.43 61.93 1.62
N GLY A 1033 15.27 62.73 2.30
CA GLY A 1033 14.83 63.70 3.31
C GLY A 1033 14.00 64.87 2.77
N ASP A 1034 14.02 65.11 1.45
CA ASP A 1034 13.25 66.16 0.80
C ASP A 1034 11.81 65.70 0.45
N VAL A 1035 11.50 64.41 0.63
CA VAL A 1035 10.14 63.88 0.46
C VAL A 1035 9.27 64.32 1.63
N ALA A 1036 8.25 65.12 1.34
CA ALA A 1036 7.33 65.59 2.37
C ALA A 1036 6.57 64.42 3.04
N SER A 1037 6.27 64.55 4.33
CA SER A 1037 5.64 63.49 5.13
C SER A 1037 4.30 62.98 4.57
N TRP A 1038 3.54 63.83 3.88
CA TRP A 1038 2.29 63.46 3.23
C TRP A 1038 2.49 62.60 1.97
N ALA A 1039 3.65 62.67 1.33
CA ALA A 1039 4.00 61.89 0.13
C ALA A 1039 4.73 60.60 0.49
N LEU A 1040 5.50 60.62 1.58
CA LEU A 1040 6.42 59.55 1.98
C LEU A 1040 5.84 58.12 1.88
N PRO A 1041 4.66 57.78 2.47
CA PRO A 1041 4.17 56.39 2.41
C PRO A 1041 3.87 55.91 0.99
N TYR A 1042 3.44 56.82 0.11
CA TYR A 1042 3.17 56.51 -1.29
C TYR A 1042 4.46 56.34 -2.09
N VAL A 1043 5.46 57.19 -1.84
CA VAL A 1043 6.79 57.07 -2.47
C VAL A 1043 7.47 55.77 -2.07
N GLN A 1044 7.45 55.42 -0.77
CA GLN A 1044 8.01 54.15 -0.28
C GLN A 1044 7.34 52.93 -0.93
N SER A 1045 6.02 52.99 -1.11
CA SER A 1045 5.26 51.93 -1.78
C SER A 1045 5.66 51.80 -3.25
N LEU A 1046 5.67 52.89 -4.00
CA LEU A 1046 6.00 52.85 -5.44
C LEU A 1046 7.46 52.45 -5.70
N VAL A 1047 8.39 52.86 -4.83
CA VAL A 1047 9.79 52.42 -4.89
C VAL A 1047 9.88 50.93 -4.58
N GLY A 1048 9.22 50.46 -3.52
CA GLY A 1048 9.24 49.06 -3.14
C GLY A 1048 8.63 48.12 -4.19
N GLN A 1049 7.61 48.60 -4.92
CA GLN A 1049 7.01 47.89 -6.05
C GLN A 1049 7.88 47.90 -7.32
N GLY A 1050 9.00 48.63 -7.35
CA GLY A 1050 9.84 48.80 -8.53
C GLY A 1050 9.24 49.71 -9.61
N ILE A 1051 8.22 50.51 -9.29
CA ILE A 1051 7.61 51.48 -10.21
C ILE A 1051 8.50 52.73 -10.34
N ILE A 1052 9.18 53.10 -9.24
CA ILE A 1052 10.07 54.26 -9.18
C ILE A 1052 11.48 53.80 -8.78
N SER A 1053 12.47 54.08 -9.63
CA SER A 1053 13.89 53.74 -9.41
C SER A 1053 14.81 54.95 -9.21
N GLY A 1054 14.29 56.19 -9.35
CA GLY A 1054 15.07 57.43 -9.23
C GLY A 1054 16.03 57.70 -10.40
N TYR A 1055 16.86 58.74 -10.26
CA TYR A 1055 17.89 59.18 -11.23
C TYR A 1055 19.19 59.45 -10.49
N ASP A 1056 20.28 58.77 -10.86
CA ASP A 1056 21.62 59.00 -10.26
C ASP A 1056 21.57 59.07 -8.71
N ASN A 1057 20.87 58.10 -8.10
CA ASN A 1057 20.63 58.01 -6.66
C ASN A 1057 19.78 59.15 -6.04
N GLN A 1058 18.93 59.82 -6.83
CA GLN A 1058 18.00 60.87 -6.37
C GLN A 1058 16.54 60.63 -6.83
N LEU A 1059 15.56 61.06 -6.02
CA LEU A 1059 14.12 61.02 -6.34
C LEU A 1059 13.60 62.30 -6.98
N ARG A 1060 14.26 63.43 -6.72
CA ARG A 1060 13.91 64.81 -7.11
C ARG A 1060 12.47 65.20 -6.74
N PRO A 1061 12.04 65.04 -5.48
CA PRO A 1061 10.62 65.11 -5.11
C PRO A 1061 9.95 66.47 -5.40
N ASN A 1062 10.71 67.57 -5.38
CA ASN A 1062 10.20 68.92 -5.59
C ASN A 1062 10.28 69.40 -7.06
N ASP A 1063 10.95 68.64 -7.94
CA ASP A 1063 11.12 69.03 -9.34
C ASP A 1063 9.84 68.76 -10.15
N PRO A 1064 9.56 69.55 -11.20
CA PRO A 1064 8.51 69.24 -12.17
C PRO A 1064 8.74 67.91 -12.89
N VAL A 1065 7.66 67.19 -13.21
CA VAL A 1065 7.72 65.93 -13.98
C VAL A 1065 7.60 66.20 -15.48
N LYS A 1066 8.40 65.52 -16.30
CA LYS A 1066 8.27 65.56 -17.76
C LYS A 1066 7.27 64.54 -18.30
N ARG A 1067 6.63 64.84 -19.43
CA ARG A 1067 5.65 63.93 -20.08
C ARG A 1067 6.20 62.54 -20.41
N GLY A 1068 7.46 62.44 -20.85
CA GLY A 1068 8.13 61.16 -21.09
C GLY A 1068 8.34 60.32 -19.84
N GLU A 1069 8.59 60.97 -18.68
CA GLU A 1069 8.71 60.30 -17.38
C GLU A 1069 7.37 59.74 -16.91
N VAL A 1070 6.29 60.49 -17.10
CA VAL A 1070 4.94 60.02 -16.79
C VAL A 1070 4.58 58.80 -17.64
N ALA A 1071 4.96 58.77 -18.92
CA ALA A 1071 4.70 57.60 -19.77
C ALA A 1071 5.38 56.34 -19.21
N LYS A 1072 6.64 56.44 -18.77
CA LYS A 1072 7.33 55.31 -18.10
C LYS A 1072 6.66 54.93 -16.79
N MET A 1073 6.33 55.91 -15.93
CA MET A 1073 5.68 55.64 -14.65
C MET A 1073 4.35 54.89 -14.83
N LEU A 1074 3.48 55.34 -15.74
CA LEU A 1074 2.20 54.68 -16.01
C LEU A 1074 2.37 53.29 -16.63
N TYR A 1075 3.36 53.08 -17.49
CA TYR A 1075 3.69 51.74 -17.99
C TYR A 1075 4.16 50.80 -16.88
N CYS A 1076 5.04 51.27 -15.99
CA CYS A 1076 5.55 50.45 -14.88
C CYS A 1076 4.48 50.09 -13.83
N MET A 1077 3.30 50.73 -13.86
CA MET A 1077 2.16 50.43 -12.98
C MET A 1077 1.37 49.18 -13.39
N LEU A 1078 1.61 48.62 -14.60
CA LEU A 1078 0.90 47.46 -15.14
C LEU A 1078 1.21 46.13 -14.44
#